data_AF-E3M0T3-F1
#
_entry.id   AF-E3M0T3-F1
#
_cell.length_a   1.000
_cell.length_b   1.000
_cell.length_c   1.000
_cell.angle_alpha   90.00
_cell.angle_beta   90.00
_cell.angle_gamma   90.00
#
_symmetry.space_group_name_H-M   'P 1'
#
loop_
_entity.id
_entity.type
_entity.pdbx_description
1 polymer ?
#
loop_
_entity_poly.entity_id
_entity_poly.type
_entity_poly.pdbx_seq_one_letter_code
_entity_poly.pdbx_strand_id
1 'polypeptide(L)'
;MFLHQVRLIFQPLKPIPYLSEQTDLQLVTEDFLTLARITNAIFLQASLIRKNLDTGETIAELLKIDSTHFSGIVDVDAQLAISRIENLRKDYPSLWKRRLTPEPPFLEISRDLKSLKKIQEAPLVPDISADDVNNGVISAAGNLSELETKCKESTLNELTDIIETYTYQERNIKESEAPKEFDFVEGKLEYFIECMEYIHSYSVILDNPTFWNDYSKYESTYDAVSNVVKYVNVMIEHTSTLKEELEISKSLRNNWDKTGTTGAQIQQVFDNHIRQMQRFEPKPPVLTVAFREPKEMQRIDDDLKSPWFQKHFVRGSKAVKSLSNALEPLASIYESIQKLDDAYQQFRTLGRNRSNEETIKKTAFALTTLEKLAAEKRKPPTHDDIVDNSNRILAECLSTNQPDADFSSSFNTFEAQEKELITVLKNIVKVREDIESGKTESLRKRYMDANKDCLMTLKKTMKSLKNSEPDLVEAMHVSIHRFRECTGETLELYDLFDMYLDSVKLLKKLRESVEAFQEEVKRRAGKELVKFNKVLKKSKVMEMVNCLKTKGFHAENLNDGLIVAKTFGSFLNVDLEYTSRYLNVVINLTIILQIQTALKTVEDSFHVAENRTKRAAVSGVAPNPILILNNSKLHSENLGICTVALLNMVEVQSKREDLKKIEKFDTEIRDEMKYAGALLRNFRDPKDSITEILKKTDQVNKLAKQWKDEDPSKMAEIFYQIAGIDGIIGNREGLAKLLYEHRKERVFRKAAPKLKKKTLISLNLDFQTYKSRLLDGRFTVITLKKYFDEIFGHVKKSNPNEKTKVVVEKHTPIVLIILIVVGVLLLLIIGVIVIYGLTKKGREKYKNLYLFYFGKPEEFEKRWRYSSFLDKVNGENALLSSIHEIDKTNMLIALKRGVYINAYNKFGNTALHSATKAGHPELVDALIRHGADRTLLNVENRTPEQMIPFKFQILYPERAERYEQIQNIYKKYQKKKYKIRVPEVFPLTSYRIWIEDRTDDKLTNQFMDVFQSITSIEASALTTHCVMKTDENGVLVTDNTNLLFWIFNGSIIVKEQWMIDCIQDQKLIKQDFKYLIEKVQFKGVLYDNVLQWSETMAKGDVPYLYGVQVAIAMKACSNIVTLSALITNHGGILLDQFPDKTNYNSGSHPYMHSHLGPLFVLHDGETDLSKFKDDKMFTLFTEDEFIALMLRRDIKKDSSENPICVLREQE
;
A
#
# COMPACT_ATOMS: atom_id res chain seq x y z
N MET A 1 -20.62 11.91 25.14
CA MET A 1 -20.73 10.47 24.80
C MET A 1 -19.72 10.00 23.74
N PHE A 2 -19.46 10.74 22.65
CA PHE A 2 -18.50 10.39 21.59
C PHE A 2 -17.03 10.21 22.07
N LEU A 3 -16.58 11.01 23.05
CA LEU A 3 -15.25 10.91 23.68
C LEU A 3 -15.06 9.64 24.54
N HIS A 4 -16.14 9.01 25.02
CA HIS A 4 -16.05 7.78 25.80
C HIS A 4 -15.90 6.54 24.91
N GLN A 5 -16.40 6.58 23.67
CA GLN A 5 -16.29 5.49 22.69
C GLN A 5 -14.90 5.45 22.01
N VAL A 6 -14.27 6.60 21.77
CA VAL A 6 -12.86 6.66 21.28
C VAL A 6 -11.86 6.27 22.38
N ARG A 7 -12.19 6.52 23.65
CA ARG A 7 -11.40 6.10 24.83
C ARG A 7 -11.15 4.59 24.91
N LEU A 8 -11.95 3.81 24.18
CA LEU A 8 -12.11 2.37 24.35
C LEU A 8 -11.54 1.52 23.20
N ILE A 9 -11.24 2.13 22.05
CA ILE A 9 -10.68 1.45 20.86
C ILE A 9 -9.14 1.55 20.83
N PHE A 10 -8.56 2.61 21.39
CA PHE A 10 -7.12 2.92 21.29
C PHE A 10 -6.34 2.73 22.60
N GLN A 11 -6.84 1.93 23.55
CA GLN A 11 -6.02 1.58 24.72
C GLN A 11 -5.04 0.46 24.33
N PRO A 12 -3.75 0.53 24.71
CA PRO A 12 -2.93 -0.67 24.80
C PRO A 12 -3.69 -1.67 25.65
N LEU A 13 -3.61 -2.94 25.28
CA LEU A 13 -4.15 -4.07 26.02
C LEU A 13 -4.02 -3.79 27.53
N LYS A 14 -5.13 -3.42 28.18
CA LYS A 14 -5.12 -3.34 29.64
C LYS A 14 -4.72 -4.74 30.13
N PRO A 15 -3.91 -4.85 31.20
CA PRO A 15 -3.69 -6.13 31.84
C PRO A 15 -5.05 -6.79 32.05
N ILE A 16 -5.15 -8.06 31.64
CA ILE A 16 -6.35 -8.86 31.78
C ILE A 16 -6.81 -8.67 33.23
N PRO A 17 -8.04 -8.16 33.48
CA PRO A 17 -8.53 -8.06 34.85
C PRO A 17 -8.41 -9.44 35.46
N TYR A 18 -7.73 -9.54 36.61
CA TYR A 18 -7.60 -10.76 37.40
C TYR A 18 -8.99 -11.40 37.51
N LEU A 19 -9.27 -12.38 36.65
CA LEU A 19 -10.41 -13.27 36.80
C LEU A 19 -10.15 -14.08 38.07
N SER A 20 -11.20 -14.38 38.80
CA SER A 20 -11.14 -14.96 40.16
C SER A 20 -10.62 -16.40 40.22
N GLU A 21 -10.10 -16.96 39.12
CA GLU A 21 -9.24 -18.15 39.05
C GLU A 21 -8.57 -18.15 37.65
N GLN A 22 -7.23 -18.25 37.58
CA GLN A 22 -6.50 -18.32 36.31
C GLN A 22 -6.76 -19.66 35.62
N THR A 23 -7.00 -19.66 34.30
CA THR A 23 -7.16 -20.92 33.54
C THR A 23 -5.82 -21.66 33.41
N ASP A 24 -5.85 -22.99 33.23
CA ASP A 24 -4.62 -23.77 33.03
C ASP A 24 -3.83 -23.29 31.79
N LEU A 25 -4.53 -22.85 30.72
CA LEU A 25 -3.89 -22.21 29.57
C LEU A 25 -3.20 -20.89 29.92
N GLN A 26 -3.79 -20.07 30.79
CA GLN A 26 -3.16 -18.84 31.28
C GLN A 26 -1.89 -19.12 32.09
N LEU A 27 -1.91 -20.16 32.93
CA LEU A 27 -0.74 -20.57 33.71
C LEU A 27 0.41 -21.01 32.80
N VAL A 28 0.15 -21.90 31.84
CA VAL A 28 1.16 -22.33 30.84
C VAL A 28 1.66 -21.15 30.00
N THR A 29 0.79 -20.19 29.71
CA THR A 29 1.17 -18.97 28.98
C THR A 29 2.13 -18.10 29.79
N GLU A 30 1.87 -17.88 31.08
CA GLU A 30 2.78 -17.12 31.96
C GLU A 30 4.13 -17.83 32.14
N ASP A 31 4.16 -19.17 32.20
CA ASP A 31 5.40 -19.94 32.25
C ASP A 31 6.28 -19.73 31.00
N PHE A 32 5.68 -19.83 29.80
CA PHE A 32 6.42 -19.57 28.56
C PHE A 32 6.78 -18.08 28.39
N LEU A 33 5.96 -17.15 28.87
CA LEU A 33 6.29 -15.73 28.90
C LEU A 33 7.49 -15.43 29.80
N THR A 34 7.60 -16.13 30.93
CA THR A 34 8.77 -16.08 31.82
C THR A 34 10.03 -16.47 31.04
N LEU A 35 10.00 -17.62 30.34
CA LEU A 35 11.11 -18.06 29.51
C LEU A 35 11.42 -17.09 28.36
N ALA A 36 10.39 -16.51 27.74
CA ALA A 36 10.52 -15.57 26.63
C ALA A 36 11.20 -14.26 27.07
N ARG A 37 10.77 -13.66 28.18
CA ARG A 37 11.36 -12.42 28.71
C ARG A 37 12.82 -12.61 29.10
N ILE A 38 13.17 -13.73 29.77
CA ILE A 38 14.56 -14.06 30.09
C ILE A 38 15.39 -14.24 28.81
N THR A 39 14.87 -14.96 27.81
CA THR A 39 15.57 -15.19 26.54
C THR A 39 15.78 -13.90 25.76
N ASN A 40 14.77 -13.03 25.74
CA ASN A 40 14.85 -11.74 25.07
C ASN A 40 15.81 -10.78 25.78
N ALA A 41 15.85 -10.79 27.12
CA ALA A 41 16.86 -10.07 27.90
C ALA A 41 18.29 -10.56 27.61
N ILE A 42 18.51 -11.88 27.52
CA ILE A 42 19.79 -12.48 27.12
C ILE A 42 20.18 -12.01 25.71
N PHE A 43 19.24 -11.99 24.76
CA PHE A 43 19.47 -11.48 23.42
C PHE A 43 19.87 -10.00 23.40
N LEU A 44 19.12 -9.13 24.09
CA LEU A 44 19.41 -7.69 24.15
C LEU A 44 20.79 -7.45 24.76
N GLN A 45 21.08 -8.09 25.89
CA GLN A 45 22.38 -7.96 26.55
C GLN A 45 23.52 -8.54 25.72
N ALA A 46 23.33 -9.67 25.04
CA ALA A 46 24.31 -10.22 24.10
C ALA A 46 24.60 -9.26 22.94
N SER A 47 23.57 -8.57 22.44
CA SER A 47 23.69 -7.64 21.31
C SER A 47 24.36 -6.33 21.71
N LEU A 48 24.11 -5.85 22.94
CA LEU A 48 24.86 -4.74 23.54
C LEU A 48 26.34 -5.08 23.68
N ILE A 49 26.67 -6.28 24.17
CA ILE A 49 28.06 -6.74 24.26
C ILE A 49 28.74 -6.78 22.88
N ARG A 50 27.99 -7.18 21.84
CA ARG A 50 28.47 -7.34 20.47
C ARG A 50 28.45 -6.04 19.64
N LYS A 51 27.90 -4.94 20.18
CA LYS A 51 27.73 -3.64 19.48
C LYS A 51 26.94 -3.75 18.17
N ASN A 52 25.89 -4.56 18.15
CA ASN A 52 25.06 -4.77 16.98
C ASN A 52 23.56 -4.61 17.26
N LEU A 53 23.21 -3.95 18.37
CA LEU A 53 21.83 -3.59 18.68
C LEU A 53 21.49 -2.23 18.05
N ASP A 54 20.41 -2.17 17.28
CA ASP A 54 19.83 -0.91 16.83
C ASP A 54 19.01 -0.30 17.98
N THR A 55 19.54 0.75 18.60
CA THR A 55 18.90 1.39 19.76
C THR A 55 17.62 2.12 19.37
N GLY A 56 17.58 2.77 18.19
CA GLY A 56 16.41 3.49 17.72
C GLY A 56 15.24 2.55 17.44
N GLU A 57 15.51 1.45 16.75
CA GLU A 57 14.49 0.41 16.48
C GLU A 57 14.04 -0.28 17.76
N THR A 58 14.97 -0.58 18.70
CA THR A 58 14.63 -1.17 20.01
C THR A 58 13.69 -0.27 20.83
N ILE A 59 13.95 1.04 20.86
CA ILE A 59 13.12 2.01 21.57
C ILE A 59 11.74 2.10 20.92
N ALA A 60 11.68 2.18 19.59
CA ALA A 60 10.43 2.25 18.84
C ALA A 60 9.56 0.99 19.06
N GLU A 61 10.16 -0.21 19.03
CA GLU A 61 9.46 -1.47 19.32
C GLU A 61 8.89 -1.51 20.75
N LEU A 62 9.66 -1.08 21.75
CA LEU A 62 9.22 -1.05 23.16
C LEU A 62 8.06 -0.08 23.39
N LEU A 63 8.08 1.07 22.70
CA LEU A 63 6.97 2.03 22.74
C LEU A 63 5.79 1.62 21.85
N LYS A 64 5.93 0.56 21.04
CA LYS A 64 4.98 0.09 20.02
C LYS A 64 4.66 1.17 18.98
N ILE A 65 5.69 1.86 18.52
CA ILE A 65 5.60 2.91 17.50
C ILE A 65 6.39 2.45 16.28
N ASP A 66 5.87 2.68 15.08
CA ASP A 66 6.69 2.46 13.88
C ASP A 66 7.90 3.41 13.90
N SER A 67 9.10 2.90 13.64
CA SER A 67 10.33 3.69 13.75
C SER A 67 10.31 4.96 12.90
N THR A 68 9.67 4.93 11.72
CA THR A 68 9.54 6.10 10.84
C THR A 68 8.57 7.15 11.38
N HIS A 69 7.50 6.71 12.05
CA HIS A 69 6.57 7.63 12.71
C HIS A 69 7.20 8.20 13.99
N PHE A 70 7.97 7.39 14.72
CA PHE A 70 8.65 7.83 15.94
C PHE A 70 9.66 8.92 15.64
N SER A 71 10.56 8.72 14.66
CA SER A 71 11.52 9.75 14.23
C SER A 71 10.79 11.02 13.78
N GLY A 72 9.75 10.87 12.95
CA GLY A 72 8.92 12.00 12.50
C GLY A 72 8.20 12.77 13.61
N ILE A 73 8.04 12.20 14.82
CA ILE A 73 7.49 12.89 16.00
C ILE A 73 8.60 13.60 16.80
N VAL A 74 9.79 13.02 16.91
CA VAL A 74 10.86 13.54 17.77
C VAL A 74 11.88 14.43 17.06
N ASP A 75 11.90 14.47 15.72
CA ASP A 75 12.87 15.26 14.94
C ASP A 75 12.54 16.77 14.83
N VAL A 76 11.47 17.24 15.48
CA VAL A 76 11.07 18.66 15.49
C VAL A 76 11.90 19.49 16.46
N ASP A 77 12.24 20.73 16.09
CA ASP A 77 12.74 21.72 17.07
C ASP A 77 11.57 22.31 17.86
N ALA A 78 11.07 21.55 18.84
CA ALA A 78 9.93 21.93 19.66
C ALA A 78 10.19 23.23 20.44
N GLN A 79 11.43 23.46 20.89
CA GLN A 79 11.81 24.66 21.64
C GLN A 79 11.73 25.92 20.76
N LEU A 80 12.28 25.86 19.55
CA LEU A 80 12.17 26.93 18.57
C LEU A 80 10.71 27.18 18.18
N ALA A 81 9.93 26.11 18.00
CA ALA A 81 8.52 26.18 17.67
C ALA A 81 7.71 26.91 18.74
N ILE A 82 7.88 26.53 20.01
CA ILE A 82 7.25 27.21 21.16
C ILE A 82 7.65 28.68 21.17
N SER A 83 8.95 28.97 21.08
CA SER A 83 9.44 30.36 21.09
C SER A 83 8.86 31.20 19.95
N ARG A 84 8.75 30.66 18.74
CA ARG A 84 8.15 31.36 17.58
C ARG A 84 6.67 31.67 17.82
N ILE A 85 5.92 30.68 18.31
CA ILE A 85 4.49 30.82 18.60
C ILE A 85 4.24 31.83 19.74
N GLU A 86 5.07 31.81 20.78
CA GLU A 86 4.96 32.75 21.90
C GLU A 86 5.34 34.18 21.51
N ASN A 87 6.38 34.34 20.70
CA ASN A 87 6.75 35.64 20.15
C ASN A 87 5.64 36.20 19.25
N LEU A 88 5.03 35.36 18.39
CA LEU A 88 3.85 35.76 17.59
C LEU A 88 2.72 36.34 18.44
N ARG A 89 2.43 35.68 19.58
CA ARG A 89 1.40 36.15 20.51
C ARG A 89 1.78 37.46 21.19
N LYS A 90 3.04 37.59 21.60
CA LYS A 90 3.56 38.75 22.35
C LYS A 90 3.70 39.98 21.46
N ASP A 91 4.23 39.81 20.26
CA ASP A 91 4.63 40.89 19.36
C ASP A 91 3.42 41.44 18.58
N TYR A 92 2.38 40.64 18.39
CA TYR A 92 1.18 41.02 17.61
C TYR A 92 -0.14 40.82 18.39
N PRO A 93 -0.30 41.40 19.59
CA PRO A 93 -1.45 41.14 20.47
C PRO A 93 -2.80 41.59 19.87
N SER A 94 -2.81 42.53 18.92
CA SER A 94 -4.01 42.97 18.20
C SER A 94 -4.63 41.86 17.35
N LEU A 95 -3.83 40.91 16.84
CA LEU A 95 -4.28 39.70 16.15
C LEU A 95 -5.01 38.71 17.07
N TRP A 96 -4.96 38.92 18.38
CA TRP A 96 -5.55 38.01 19.36
C TRP A 96 -6.68 38.68 20.15
N LYS A 97 -7.06 39.92 19.79
CA LYS A 97 -8.00 40.78 20.53
C LYS A 97 -9.33 41.10 19.79
N ARG A 98 -9.63 40.49 18.63
CA ARG A 98 -10.91 40.62 17.86
C ARG A 98 -11.53 39.20 17.67
N ARG A 99 -12.85 38.93 17.60
CA ARG A 99 -14.08 39.75 17.48
C ARG A 99 -15.32 38.96 17.99
N LEU A 100 -16.37 39.69 18.41
CA LEU A 100 -17.72 39.23 18.82
C LEU A 100 -18.72 39.17 17.63
N THR A 101 -18.29 38.84 16.40
CA THR A 101 -19.13 38.88 15.18
C THR A 101 -19.01 37.60 14.34
N PRO A 102 -20.01 37.27 13.49
CA PRO A 102 -20.00 36.06 12.66
C PRO A 102 -18.81 35.98 11.71
N GLU A 103 -18.47 34.74 11.32
CA GLU A 103 -17.36 34.37 10.44
C GLU A 103 -17.45 35.11 9.09
N PRO A 104 -16.34 35.63 8.52
CA PRO A 104 -16.37 36.25 7.19
C PRO A 104 -16.85 35.23 6.13
N PRO A 105 -17.60 35.67 5.10
CA PRO A 105 -18.24 34.78 4.13
C PRO A 105 -17.25 34.24 3.07
N PHE A 106 -16.09 33.72 3.49
CA PHE A 106 -15.01 33.27 2.58
C PHE A 106 -15.47 32.23 1.54
N LEU A 107 -16.47 31.40 1.88
CA LEU A 107 -17.06 30.44 0.94
C LEU A 107 -17.91 31.13 -0.14
N GLU A 108 -18.61 32.20 0.22
CA GLU A 108 -19.42 32.99 -0.71
C GLU A 108 -18.52 33.81 -1.63
N ILE A 109 -17.46 34.44 -1.07
CA ILE A 109 -16.43 35.13 -1.84
C ILE A 109 -15.79 34.20 -2.88
N SER A 110 -15.43 32.97 -2.47
CA SER A 110 -14.86 31.97 -3.39
C SER A 110 -15.85 31.54 -4.49
N ARG A 111 -17.14 31.39 -4.14
CA ARG A 111 -18.20 31.04 -5.10
C ARG A 111 -18.38 32.13 -6.14
N ASP A 112 -18.50 33.37 -5.71
CA ASP A 112 -18.80 34.50 -6.59
C ASP A 112 -17.62 34.89 -7.48
N LEU A 113 -16.38 34.71 -7.00
CA LEU A 113 -15.18 34.79 -7.82
C LEU A 113 -15.19 33.81 -9.00
N LYS A 114 -15.63 32.57 -8.77
CA LYS A 114 -15.76 31.55 -9.83
C LYS A 114 -16.84 31.92 -10.83
N SER A 115 -17.98 32.44 -10.36
CA SER A 115 -19.07 32.90 -11.22
C SER A 115 -18.62 34.05 -12.14
N LEU A 116 -17.93 35.06 -11.59
CA LEU A 116 -17.42 36.17 -12.38
C LEU A 116 -16.35 35.73 -13.39
N LYS A 117 -15.48 34.78 -13.02
CA LYS A 117 -14.52 34.16 -13.94
C LYS A 117 -15.22 33.50 -15.13
N LYS A 118 -16.25 32.67 -14.87
CA LYS A 118 -17.02 31.99 -15.93
C LYS A 118 -17.61 32.99 -16.92
N ILE A 119 -18.14 34.11 -16.44
CA ILE A 119 -18.68 35.19 -17.29
C ILE A 119 -17.59 35.89 -18.10
N GLN A 120 -16.40 36.11 -17.52
CA GLN A 120 -15.28 36.71 -18.23
C GLN A 120 -14.77 35.82 -19.37
N GLU A 121 -14.73 34.51 -19.16
CA GLU A 121 -14.22 33.53 -20.14
C GLU A 121 -15.26 33.12 -21.18
N ALA A 122 -16.54 33.39 -20.93
CA ALA A 122 -17.63 33.07 -21.82
C ALA A 122 -17.48 33.72 -23.22
N PRO A 123 -17.73 32.96 -24.31
CA PRO A 123 -17.84 33.51 -25.64
C PRO A 123 -19.19 34.24 -25.77
N LEU A 124 -19.22 35.53 -25.44
CA LEU A 124 -20.40 36.38 -25.58
C LEU A 124 -20.68 36.65 -27.06
N VAL A 125 -21.85 36.24 -27.56
CA VAL A 125 -22.19 36.33 -29.00
C VAL A 125 -23.38 37.27 -29.23
N PRO A 126 -23.23 38.35 -30.03
CA PRO A 126 -24.29 39.33 -30.27
C PRO A 126 -25.38 38.90 -31.25
N ASP A 127 -25.10 37.89 -32.08
CA ASP A 127 -25.93 37.48 -33.22
C ASP A 127 -26.67 36.14 -33.02
N ILE A 128 -26.71 35.59 -31.81
CA ILE A 128 -27.57 34.42 -31.54
C ILE A 128 -29.01 34.89 -31.59
N SER A 129 -29.72 34.52 -32.66
CA SER A 129 -31.14 34.79 -32.74
C SER A 129 -31.86 33.89 -31.73
N ALA A 130 -32.91 34.42 -31.08
CA ALA A 130 -33.82 33.55 -30.33
C ALA A 130 -34.35 32.44 -31.24
N ASP A 131 -34.43 32.69 -32.56
CA ASP A 131 -34.90 31.74 -33.57
C ASP A 131 -34.00 30.49 -33.71
N ASP A 132 -32.67 30.61 -33.56
CA ASP A 132 -31.74 29.46 -33.62
C ASP A 132 -31.90 28.54 -32.41
N VAL A 133 -32.02 29.12 -31.21
CA VAL A 133 -32.28 28.38 -29.97
C VAL A 133 -33.70 27.82 -29.98
N ASN A 134 -34.69 28.56 -30.52
CA ASN A 134 -36.07 28.11 -30.68
C ASN A 134 -36.14 26.89 -31.62
N ASN A 135 -35.45 26.92 -32.75
CA ASN A 135 -35.34 25.79 -33.68
C ASN A 135 -34.64 24.61 -33.01
N GLY A 136 -33.61 24.89 -32.19
CA GLY A 136 -32.95 23.91 -31.36
C GLY A 136 -33.88 23.24 -30.34
N VAL A 137 -34.74 23.99 -29.67
CA VAL A 137 -35.77 23.47 -28.74
C VAL A 137 -36.81 22.64 -29.49
N ILE A 138 -37.25 23.07 -30.67
CA ILE A 138 -38.16 22.29 -31.52
C ILE A 138 -37.50 20.97 -31.95
N SER A 139 -36.21 21.00 -32.28
CA SER A 139 -35.44 19.78 -32.58
C SER A 139 -35.27 18.88 -31.36
N ALA A 140 -34.99 19.45 -30.18
CA ALA A 140 -34.87 18.70 -28.93
C ALA A 140 -36.21 18.11 -28.47
N ALA A 141 -37.33 18.68 -28.91
CA ALA A 141 -38.67 18.15 -28.69
C ALA A 141 -39.04 16.94 -29.57
N GLY A 142 -38.15 16.50 -30.46
CA GLY A 142 -38.38 15.38 -31.36
C GLY A 142 -38.84 14.12 -30.63
N ASN A 143 -39.91 13.49 -31.13
CA ASN A 143 -40.51 12.25 -30.62
C ASN A 143 -41.07 12.29 -29.18
N LEU A 144 -41.08 13.44 -28.48
CA LEU A 144 -41.73 13.58 -27.16
C LEU A 144 -43.24 13.26 -27.19
N SER A 145 -43.91 13.40 -28.33
CA SER A 145 -45.33 13.07 -28.49
C SER A 145 -45.61 11.57 -28.28
N GLU A 146 -44.61 10.71 -28.47
CA GLU A 146 -44.75 9.26 -28.30
C GLU A 146 -44.66 8.81 -26.83
N LEU A 147 -44.24 9.68 -25.90
CA LEU A 147 -44.03 9.38 -24.48
C LEU A 147 -45.26 8.69 -23.84
N GLU A 148 -46.48 9.21 -24.02
CA GLU A 148 -47.68 8.59 -23.41
C GLU A 148 -48.05 7.23 -24.01
N THR A 149 -47.60 6.96 -25.23
CA THR A 149 -47.85 5.68 -25.91
C THR A 149 -46.78 4.64 -25.58
N LYS A 150 -45.53 5.06 -25.43
CA LYS A 150 -44.34 4.20 -25.24
C LYS A 150 -43.89 4.07 -23.79
N CYS A 151 -44.12 5.09 -22.96
CA CYS A 151 -43.79 5.07 -21.54
C CYS A 151 -44.71 5.93 -20.67
N LYS A 152 -45.77 5.30 -20.16
CA LYS A 152 -46.87 5.91 -19.43
C LYS A 152 -46.58 5.92 -17.94
N GLU A 153 -46.53 7.12 -17.37
CA GLU A 153 -46.22 7.36 -15.95
C GLU A 153 -47.11 6.52 -15.01
N SER A 154 -48.41 6.43 -15.27
CA SER A 154 -49.33 5.66 -14.42
C SER A 154 -48.99 4.17 -14.37
N THR A 155 -48.50 3.61 -15.47
CA THR A 155 -48.14 2.18 -15.56
C THR A 155 -46.81 1.90 -14.88
N LEU A 156 -45.85 2.82 -14.95
CA LEU A 156 -44.59 2.69 -14.20
C LEU A 156 -44.80 2.90 -12.70
N ASN A 157 -45.64 3.86 -12.29
CA ASN A 157 -46.01 4.03 -10.87
C ASN A 157 -46.61 2.73 -10.31
N GLU A 158 -47.59 2.13 -11.01
CA GLU A 158 -48.22 0.88 -10.57
C GLU A 158 -47.22 -0.29 -10.51
N LEU A 159 -46.27 -0.37 -11.46
CA LEU A 159 -45.17 -1.34 -11.41
C LEU A 159 -44.24 -1.11 -10.20
N THR A 160 -43.83 0.13 -9.96
CA THR A 160 -42.94 0.49 -8.85
C THR A 160 -43.60 0.21 -7.51
N ASP A 161 -44.86 0.62 -7.31
CA ASP A 161 -45.61 0.42 -6.07
C ASP A 161 -45.79 -1.07 -5.73
N ILE A 162 -46.11 -1.89 -6.74
CA ILE A 162 -46.23 -3.34 -6.57
C ILE A 162 -44.86 -3.91 -6.17
N ILE A 163 -43.80 -3.64 -6.93
CA ILE A 163 -42.46 -4.19 -6.62
C ILE A 163 -41.94 -3.68 -5.26
N GLU A 164 -42.19 -2.43 -4.87
CA GLU A 164 -41.84 -1.90 -3.54
C GLU A 164 -42.49 -2.73 -2.43
N THR A 165 -43.77 -3.07 -2.60
CA THR A 165 -44.54 -3.87 -1.63
C THR A 165 -43.90 -5.24 -1.42
N TYR A 166 -43.55 -5.93 -2.51
CA TYR A 166 -42.89 -7.24 -2.46
C TYR A 166 -41.38 -7.18 -2.13
N THR A 167 -40.76 -6.00 -2.15
CA THR A 167 -39.34 -5.83 -1.80
C THR A 167 -39.15 -5.43 -0.33
N TYR A 168 -40.04 -4.60 0.22
CA TYR A 168 -39.83 -3.97 1.54
C TYR A 168 -40.97 -4.16 2.55
N GLN A 169 -42.16 -4.59 2.12
CA GLN A 169 -43.36 -4.62 2.98
C GLN A 169 -43.92 -6.03 3.20
N GLU A 170 -43.05 -7.03 3.42
CA GLU A 170 -43.34 -8.47 3.56
C GLU A 170 -44.51 -8.85 4.50
N ARG A 171 -44.95 -7.97 5.42
CA ARG A 171 -45.97 -8.29 6.43
C ARG A 171 -47.39 -7.80 6.12
N ASN A 172 -47.61 -7.10 4.99
CA ASN A 172 -48.90 -6.50 4.63
C ASN A 172 -49.45 -6.95 3.25
N ILE A 173 -48.84 -7.95 2.61
CA ILE A 173 -49.26 -8.45 1.30
C ILE A 173 -50.59 -9.21 1.46
N LYS A 174 -51.63 -8.79 0.73
CA LYS A 174 -52.89 -9.52 0.70
C LYS A 174 -52.80 -10.66 -0.31
N GLU A 175 -52.78 -11.90 0.16
CA GLU A 175 -52.73 -13.10 -0.69
C GLU A 175 -53.84 -13.13 -1.77
N SER A 176 -54.98 -12.49 -1.53
CA SER A 176 -56.09 -12.38 -2.50
C SER A 176 -55.79 -11.47 -3.71
N GLU A 177 -54.84 -10.55 -3.58
CA GLU A 177 -54.45 -9.59 -4.63
C GLU A 177 -53.23 -10.09 -5.43
N ALA A 178 -52.41 -10.97 -4.84
CA ALA A 178 -51.17 -11.49 -5.42
C ALA A 178 -51.28 -12.09 -6.84
N PRO A 179 -52.32 -12.85 -7.22
CA PRO A 179 -52.44 -13.35 -8.58
C PRO A 179 -52.58 -12.23 -9.64
N LYS A 180 -53.31 -11.16 -9.29
CA LYS A 180 -53.53 -10.03 -10.19
C LYS A 180 -52.25 -9.20 -10.34
N GLU A 181 -51.55 -8.98 -9.24
CA GLU A 181 -50.28 -8.24 -9.21
C GLU A 181 -49.18 -9.01 -9.95
N PHE A 182 -49.12 -10.33 -9.78
CA PHE A 182 -48.21 -11.21 -10.52
C PHE A 182 -48.44 -11.15 -12.04
N ASP A 183 -49.69 -11.30 -12.48
CA ASP A 183 -50.07 -11.20 -13.89
C ASP A 183 -49.79 -9.81 -14.47
N PHE A 184 -50.02 -8.76 -13.67
CA PHE A 184 -49.74 -7.39 -14.07
C PHE A 184 -48.25 -7.17 -14.29
N VAL A 185 -47.39 -7.51 -13.32
CA VAL A 185 -45.94 -7.36 -13.44
C VAL A 185 -45.44 -8.18 -14.63
N GLU A 186 -45.77 -9.47 -14.72
CA GLU A 186 -45.36 -10.36 -15.82
C GLU A 186 -45.75 -9.80 -17.20
N GLY A 187 -46.97 -9.28 -17.30
CA GLY A 187 -47.53 -8.72 -18.53
C GLY A 187 -46.94 -7.36 -18.93
N LYS A 188 -46.32 -6.62 -17.98
CA LYS A 188 -45.79 -5.26 -18.21
C LYS A 188 -44.27 -5.19 -18.32
N LEU A 189 -43.52 -6.29 -18.15
CA LEU A 189 -42.07 -6.30 -18.31
C LEU A 189 -41.60 -5.94 -19.73
N GLU A 190 -42.26 -6.43 -20.78
CA GLU A 190 -41.93 -6.05 -22.17
C GLU A 190 -42.22 -4.58 -22.45
N TYR A 191 -43.33 -4.08 -21.91
CA TYR A 191 -43.68 -2.67 -21.96
C TYR A 191 -42.62 -1.79 -21.28
N PHE A 192 -42.11 -2.22 -20.12
CA PHE A 192 -41.03 -1.50 -19.44
C PHE A 192 -39.72 -1.50 -20.25
N ILE A 193 -39.38 -2.61 -20.91
CA ILE A 193 -38.23 -2.67 -21.82
C ILE A 193 -38.41 -1.68 -22.99
N GLU A 194 -39.59 -1.63 -23.61
CA GLU A 194 -39.90 -0.64 -24.66
C GLU A 194 -39.77 0.80 -24.15
N CYS A 195 -40.19 1.06 -22.91
CA CYS A 195 -40.00 2.36 -22.27
C CYS A 195 -38.51 2.72 -22.10
N MET A 196 -37.68 1.76 -21.64
CA MET A 196 -36.24 1.97 -21.50
C MET A 196 -35.59 2.31 -22.84
N GLU A 197 -35.94 1.57 -23.90
CA GLU A 197 -35.45 1.80 -25.25
C GLU A 197 -35.87 3.16 -25.79
N TYR A 198 -37.11 3.58 -25.51
CA TYR A 198 -37.60 4.91 -25.87
C TYR A 198 -36.77 6.02 -25.19
N ILE A 199 -36.54 5.94 -23.88
CA ILE A 199 -35.74 6.93 -23.13
C ILE A 199 -34.31 7.00 -23.65
N HIS A 200 -33.72 5.84 -23.97
CA HIS A 200 -32.40 5.79 -24.59
C HIS A 200 -32.39 6.42 -26.00
N SER A 201 -33.37 6.11 -26.85
CA SER A 201 -33.47 6.71 -28.18
C SER A 201 -33.63 8.24 -28.11
N TYR A 202 -34.37 8.73 -27.12
CA TYR A 202 -34.55 10.15 -26.87
C TYR A 202 -33.26 10.82 -26.38
N SER A 203 -32.42 10.12 -25.59
CA SER A 203 -31.10 10.63 -25.20
C SER A 203 -30.20 10.95 -26.40
N VAL A 204 -30.26 10.13 -27.46
CA VAL A 204 -29.50 10.36 -28.70
C VAL A 204 -29.99 11.60 -29.44
N ILE A 205 -31.31 11.87 -29.42
CA ILE A 205 -31.89 13.09 -29.99
C ILE A 205 -31.44 14.33 -29.20
N LEU A 206 -31.43 14.21 -27.87
CA LEU A 206 -30.96 15.26 -26.97
C LEU A 206 -29.48 15.59 -27.13
N ASP A 207 -28.63 14.62 -27.46
CA ASP A 207 -27.18 14.78 -27.60
C ASP A 207 -26.74 15.52 -28.90
N ASN A 208 -27.64 16.26 -29.55
CA ASN A 208 -27.33 17.08 -30.73
C ASN A 208 -26.26 18.15 -30.40
N PRO A 209 -25.03 18.05 -30.96
CA PRO A 209 -23.94 18.97 -30.62
C PRO A 209 -24.22 20.41 -31.02
N THR A 210 -24.99 20.63 -32.09
CA THR A 210 -25.36 21.96 -32.58
C THR A 210 -26.26 22.66 -31.58
N PHE A 211 -27.29 21.98 -31.07
CA PHE A 211 -28.17 22.53 -30.03
C PHE A 211 -27.38 22.93 -28.78
N TRP A 212 -26.51 22.07 -28.27
CA TRP A 212 -25.76 22.35 -27.05
C TRP A 212 -24.72 23.45 -27.20
N ASN A 213 -24.10 23.57 -28.37
CA ASN A 213 -23.22 24.68 -28.69
C ASN A 213 -23.97 26.01 -28.71
N ASP A 214 -25.16 26.05 -29.31
CA ASP A 214 -25.97 27.26 -29.39
C ASP A 214 -26.61 27.60 -28.03
N TYR A 215 -27.09 26.59 -27.30
CA TYR A 215 -27.55 26.73 -25.91
C TYR A 215 -26.44 27.27 -25.00
N SER A 216 -25.23 26.71 -25.04
CA SER A 216 -24.14 27.13 -24.16
C SER A 216 -23.76 28.59 -24.38
N LYS A 217 -23.72 29.03 -25.64
CA LYS A 217 -23.46 30.44 -25.96
C LYS A 217 -24.63 31.35 -25.54
N TYR A 218 -25.88 30.91 -25.77
CA TYR A 218 -27.07 31.63 -25.33
C TYR A 218 -27.12 31.78 -23.80
N GLU A 219 -26.96 30.67 -23.06
CA GLU A 219 -26.94 30.62 -21.60
C GLU A 219 -25.84 31.53 -21.05
N SER A 220 -24.62 31.42 -21.58
CA SER A 220 -23.49 32.23 -21.10
C SER A 220 -23.71 33.72 -21.36
N THR A 221 -24.29 34.08 -22.51
CA THR A 221 -24.60 35.48 -22.83
C THR A 221 -25.78 35.98 -22.00
N TYR A 222 -26.81 35.17 -21.79
CA TYR A 222 -27.98 35.49 -20.96
C TYR A 222 -27.58 35.67 -19.49
N ASP A 223 -26.78 34.76 -18.92
CA ASP A 223 -26.28 34.84 -17.56
C ASP A 223 -25.40 36.08 -17.36
N ALA A 224 -24.53 36.39 -18.33
CA ALA A 224 -23.75 37.63 -18.31
C ALA A 224 -24.66 38.86 -18.30
N VAL A 225 -25.67 38.95 -19.18
CA VAL A 225 -26.63 40.07 -19.22
C VAL A 225 -27.41 40.20 -17.91
N SER A 226 -27.82 39.07 -17.32
CA SER A 226 -28.64 39.04 -16.10
C SER A 226 -27.84 39.40 -14.85
N ASN A 227 -26.60 38.91 -14.74
CA ASN A 227 -25.89 38.86 -13.47
C ASN A 227 -24.53 39.56 -13.44
N VAL A 228 -23.91 39.95 -14.57
CA VAL A 228 -22.54 40.54 -14.54
C VAL A 228 -22.45 41.77 -13.64
N VAL A 229 -23.42 42.67 -13.71
CA VAL A 229 -23.44 43.91 -12.92
C VAL A 229 -23.63 43.59 -11.45
N LYS A 230 -24.47 42.61 -11.14
CA LYS A 230 -24.67 42.12 -9.77
C LYS A 230 -23.38 41.50 -9.23
N TYR A 231 -22.72 40.63 -9.99
CA TYR A 231 -21.46 40.01 -9.57
C TYR A 231 -20.34 41.02 -9.43
N VAL A 232 -20.22 42.00 -10.33
CA VAL A 232 -19.22 43.08 -10.20
C VAL A 232 -19.50 43.91 -8.93
N ASN A 233 -20.75 44.24 -8.64
CA ASN A 233 -21.13 44.94 -7.38
C ASN A 233 -20.80 44.11 -6.14
N VAL A 234 -21.21 42.84 -6.10
CA VAL A 234 -20.91 41.92 -5.00
C VAL A 234 -19.40 41.75 -4.85
N MET A 235 -18.64 41.72 -5.95
CA MET A 235 -17.19 41.63 -5.91
C MET A 235 -16.51 42.91 -5.40
N ILE A 236 -17.08 44.09 -5.61
CA ILE A 236 -16.63 45.34 -4.98
C ILE A 236 -16.82 45.26 -3.46
N GLU A 237 -17.94 44.72 -2.99
CA GLU A 237 -18.18 44.47 -1.56
C GLU A 237 -17.20 43.43 -1.01
N HIS A 238 -17.05 42.29 -1.69
CA HIS A 238 -16.14 41.21 -1.30
C HIS A 238 -14.67 41.64 -1.28
N THR A 239 -14.22 42.44 -2.25
CA THR A 239 -12.85 42.99 -2.25
C THR A 239 -12.65 43.97 -1.10
N SER A 240 -13.68 44.72 -0.71
CA SER A 240 -13.64 45.60 0.47
C SER A 240 -13.59 44.79 1.77
N THR A 241 -14.41 43.75 1.92
CA THR A 241 -14.32 42.82 3.06
C THR A 241 -12.97 42.12 3.12
N LEU A 242 -12.46 41.66 1.98
CA LEU A 242 -11.15 41.01 1.88
C LEU A 242 -10.02 41.96 2.27
N LYS A 243 -10.11 43.23 1.87
CA LYS A 243 -9.17 44.28 2.28
C LYS A 243 -9.16 44.45 3.80
N GLU A 244 -10.32 44.56 4.44
CA GLU A 244 -10.41 44.66 5.91
C GLU A 244 -9.77 43.46 6.63
N GLU A 245 -10.01 42.24 6.13
CA GLU A 245 -9.43 41.02 6.69
C GLU A 245 -7.92 40.94 6.48
N LEU A 246 -7.42 41.40 5.33
CA LEU A 246 -5.99 41.50 5.05
C LEU A 246 -5.33 42.58 5.92
N GLU A 247 -5.98 43.71 6.19
CA GLU A 247 -5.45 44.77 7.06
C GLU A 247 -5.18 44.28 8.49
N ILE A 248 -6.02 43.37 9.02
CA ILE A 248 -5.83 42.80 10.37
C ILE A 248 -4.45 42.14 10.51
N SER A 249 -4.00 41.41 9.49
CA SER A 249 -2.71 40.70 9.50
C SER A 249 -1.55 41.45 8.81
N LYS A 250 -1.78 42.66 8.31
CA LYS A 250 -0.80 43.44 7.55
C LYS A 250 0.49 43.74 8.30
N SER A 251 0.39 44.19 9.56
CA SER A 251 1.59 44.48 10.38
C SER A 251 2.43 43.22 10.61
N LEU A 252 1.80 42.07 10.83
CA LEU A 252 2.50 40.80 10.96
C LEU A 252 3.14 40.37 9.63
N ARG A 253 2.40 40.37 8.52
CA ARG A 253 2.95 39.99 7.21
C ARG A 253 4.14 40.88 6.82
N ASN A 254 4.05 42.19 7.07
CA ASN A 254 5.06 43.16 6.66
C ASN A 254 6.36 43.08 7.47
N ASN A 255 6.25 42.66 8.74
CA ASN A 255 7.37 42.66 9.68
C ASN A 255 7.83 41.24 10.05
N TRP A 256 7.23 40.20 9.48
CA TRP A 256 7.68 38.83 9.66
C TRP A 256 8.90 38.54 8.77
N ASP A 257 10.08 38.57 9.38
CA ASP A 257 11.38 38.36 8.74
C ASP A 257 11.99 36.98 9.00
N LYS A 258 11.28 36.13 9.77
CA LYS A 258 11.76 34.82 10.18
C LYS A 258 11.52 33.77 9.10
N THR A 259 12.59 33.32 8.46
CA THR A 259 12.58 32.13 7.60
C THR A 259 12.58 30.85 8.43
N GLY A 260 12.21 29.72 7.83
CA GLY A 260 12.33 28.40 8.46
C GLY A 260 11.30 27.41 7.97
N THR A 261 11.19 26.31 8.72
CA THR A 261 10.30 25.18 8.43
C THR A 261 9.51 24.76 9.66
N THR A 262 9.38 25.63 10.66
CA THR A 262 8.70 25.33 11.93
C THR A 262 7.26 24.91 11.69
N GLY A 263 6.53 25.59 10.80
CA GLY A 263 5.16 25.19 10.46
C GLY A 263 5.10 23.78 9.87
N ALA A 264 6.02 23.47 8.94
CA ALA A 264 6.09 22.17 8.30
C ALA A 264 6.49 21.05 9.29
N GLN A 265 7.43 21.33 10.19
CA GLN A 265 7.86 20.40 11.23
C GLN A 265 6.73 20.10 12.22
N ILE A 266 5.98 21.11 12.67
CA ILE A 266 4.80 20.90 13.51
C ILE A 266 3.81 20.00 12.77
N GLN A 267 3.47 20.31 11.53
CA GLN A 267 2.54 19.49 10.75
C GLN A 267 3.01 18.03 10.63
N GLN A 268 4.29 17.81 10.33
CA GLN A 268 4.88 16.49 10.21
C GLN A 268 4.73 15.67 11.50
N VAL A 269 4.96 16.27 12.66
CA VAL A 269 4.82 15.57 13.96
C VAL A 269 3.40 15.05 14.15
N PHE A 270 2.40 15.88 13.88
CA PHE A 270 1.01 15.50 14.08
C PHE A 270 0.49 14.55 13.01
N ASP A 271 0.95 14.68 11.76
CA ASP A 271 0.61 13.72 10.71
C ASP A 271 1.18 12.34 11.04
N ASN A 272 2.43 12.25 11.51
CA ASN A 272 3.01 10.99 11.99
C ASN A 272 2.29 10.45 13.22
N HIS A 273 1.89 11.33 14.15
CA HIS A 273 1.07 10.93 15.30
C HIS A 273 -0.28 10.33 14.88
N ILE A 274 -0.98 10.96 13.94
CA ILE A 274 -2.26 10.49 13.41
C ILE A 274 -2.09 9.15 12.71
N ARG A 275 -1.09 9.02 11.81
CA ARG A 275 -0.78 7.75 11.14
C ARG A 275 -0.49 6.65 12.14
N GLN A 276 0.28 6.95 13.19
CA GLN A 276 0.54 5.98 14.27
C GLN A 276 -0.73 5.59 15.02
N MET A 277 -1.61 6.55 15.35
CA MET A 277 -2.89 6.25 16.01
C MET A 277 -3.83 5.42 15.14
N GLN A 278 -3.70 5.49 13.81
CA GLN A 278 -4.54 4.73 12.87
C GLN A 278 -4.08 3.28 12.68
N ARG A 279 -2.87 2.89 13.10
CA ARG A 279 -2.39 1.51 12.99
C ARG A 279 -2.98 0.63 14.08
N PHE A 280 -3.54 -0.51 13.68
CA PHE A 280 -3.99 -1.57 14.59
C PHE A 280 -2.98 -2.74 14.63
N GLU A 281 -2.14 -2.87 13.61
CA GLU A 281 -1.15 -3.93 13.48
C GLU A 281 0.25 -3.32 13.27
N PRO A 282 1.00 -3.03 14.35
CA PRO A 282 2.41 -2.72 14.18
C PRO A 282 3.11 -3.94 13.58
N LYS A 283 4.19 -3.71 12.81
CA LYS A 283 5.10 -4.79 12.39
C LYS A 283 5.42 -5.64 13.62
N PRO A 284 5.34 -6.99 13.54
CA PRO A 284 5.66 -7.83 14.67
C PRO A 284 7.03 -7.43 15.20
N PRO A 285 7.15 -7.04 16.48
CA PRO A 285 8.45 -6.69 17.04
C PRO A 285 9.39 -7.87 16.85
N VAL A 286 10.66 -7.59 16.57
CA VAL A 286 11.70 -8.58 16.30
C VAL A 286 12.73 -8.55 17.44
N LEU A 287 13.01 -7.36 17.97
CA LEU A 287 14.03 -7.12 18.99
C LEU A 287 13.47 -7.28 20.40
N THR A 288 12.22 -6.90 20.67
CA THR A 288 11.64 -6.85 22.03
C THR A 288 10.33 -7.62 22.19
N VAL A 289 10.12 -8.65 21.36
CA VAL A 289 8.84 -9.38 21.20
C VAL A 289 8.22 -9.87 22.50
N ALA A 290 9.05 -10.25 23.47
CA ALA A 290 8.61 -10.84 24.73
C ALA A 290 8.13 -9.79 25.75
N PHE A 291 8.41 -8.50 25.52
CA PHE A 291 8.01 -7.40 26.39
C PHE A 291 6.78 -6.71 25.81
N ARG A 292 5.61 -6.96 26.40
CA ARG A 292 4.36 -6.34 25.94
C ARG A 292 4.25 -4.89 26.36
N GLU A 293 4.89 -4.50 27.45
CA GLU A 293 4.95 -3.11 27.88
C GLU A 293 6.35 -2.89 28.46
N PRO A 294 6.92 -1.67 28.36
CA PRO A 294 8.25 -1.39 28.88
C PRO A 294 8.45 -1.86 30.34
N LYS A 295 7.43 -1.69 31.19
CA LYS A 295 7.45 -2.16 32.58
C LYS A 295 7.69 -3.66 32.77
N GLU A 296 7.38 -4.51 31.78
CA GLU A 296 7.61 -5.96 31.90
C GLU A 296 9.10 -6.31 31.92
N MET A 297 9.99 -5.42 31.47
CA MET A 297 11.44 -5.61 31.61
C MET A 297 11.89 -5.63 33.09
N GLN A 298 11.12 -5.01 34.00
CA GLN A 298 11.39 -5.07 35.44
C GLN A 298 11.15 -6.47 36.02
N ARG A 299 10.36 -7.31 35.34
CA ARG A 299 10.06 -8.67 35.79
C ARG A 299 11.23 -9.63 35.63
N ILE A 300 12.31 -9.28 34.93
CA ILE A 300 13.41 -10.22 34.62
C ILE A 300 13.98 -10.87 35.89
N ASP A 301 14.20 -10.09 36.94
CA ASP A 301 14.72 -10.62 38.22
C ASP A 301 13.70 -11.50 38.96
N ASP A 302 12.41 -11.19 38.83
CA ASP A 302 11.32 -12.00 39.40
C ASP A 302 11.11 -13.29 38.60
N ASP A 303 11.21 -13.21 37.27
CA ASP A 303 11.12 -14.32 36.33
C ASP A 303 12.23 -15.34 36.59
N LEU A 304 13.47 -14.87 36.83
CA LEU A 304 14.59 -15.71 37.25
C LEU A 304 14.35 -16.40 38.59
N LYS A 305 13.55 -15.82 39.50
CA LYS A 305 13.18 -16.39 40.81
C LYS A 305 11.87 -17.18 40.76
N SER A 306 11.16 -17.18 39.63
CA SER A 306 9.85 -17.81 39.54
C SER A 306 9.93 -19.30 39.89
N PRO A 307 8.94 -19.86 40.64
CA PRO A 307 8.98 -21.25 41.06
C PRO A 307 9.13 -22.23 39.89
N TRP A 308 8.48 -21.93 38.76
CA TRP A 308 8.55 -22.75 37.55
C TRP A 308 9.95 -22.74 36.92
N PHE A 309 10.55 -21.56 36.70
CA PHE A 309 11.90 -21.47 36.13
C PHE A 309 12.95 -22.10 37.06
N GLN A 310 12.79 -21.92 38.37
CA GLN A 310 13.64 -22.52 39.40
C GLN A 310 13.56 -24.05 39.37
N LYS A 311 12.35 -24.61 39.27
CA LYS A 311 12.11 -26.06 39.21
C LYS A 311 12.69 -26.68 37.94
N HIS A 312 12.44 -26.09 36.77
CA HIS A 312 12.70 -26.77 35.49
C HIS A 312 14.04 -26.45 34.82
N PHE A 313 14.65 -25.30 35.12
CA PHE A 313 15.92 -24.87 34.51
C PHE A 313 17.04 -24.75 35.56
N VAL A 314 16.81 -24.02 36.65
CA VAL A 314 17.88 -23.74 37.65
C VAL A 314 18.24 -24.97 38.47
N ARG A 315 17.25 -25.73 38.95
CA ARG A 315 17.42 -26.97 39.74
C ARG A 315 18.37 -26.81 40.93
N GLY A 316 18.23 -25.70 41.67
CA GLY A 316 19.04 -25.39 42.85
C GLY A 316 20.47 -24.89 42.57
N SER A 317 20.84 -24.65 41.31
CA SER A 317 22.18 -24.16 40.96
C SER A 317 22.42 -22.73 41.47
N LYS A 318 23.53 -22.53 42.19
CA LYS A 318 23.98 -21.20 42.64
C LYS A 318 24.42 -20.29 41.48
N ALA A 319 24.62 -20.85 40.27
CA ALA A 319 25.08 -20.09 39.11
C ALA A 319 24.02 -19.15 38.51
N VAL A 320 22.75 -19.27 38.92
CA VAL A 320 21.68 -18.31 38.56
C VAL A 320 22.02 -16.87 38.97
N LYS A 321 22.75 -16.68 40.08
CA LYS A 321 23.23 -15.36 40.51
C LYS A 321 24.20 -14.74 39.50
N SER A 322 24.99 -15.56 38.81
CA SER A 322 25.87 -15.09 37.75
C SER A 322 25.10 -14.60 36.53
N LEU A 323 23.98 -15.25 36.19
CA LEU A 323 23.11 -14.81 35.08
C LEU A 323 22.39 -13.51 35.44
N SER A 324 21.82 -13.41 36.64
CA SER A 324 21.20 -12.17 37.14
C SER A 324 22.18 -10.99 37.12
N ASN A 325 23.39 -11.17 37.66
CA ASN A 325 24.45 -10.14 37.61
C ASN A 325 24.83 -9.73 36.17
N ALA A 326 24.78 -10.66 35.22
CA ALA A 326 25.12 -10.37 33.82
C ALA A 326 24.01 -9.58 33.10
N LEU A 327 22.77 -9.68 33.56
CA LEU A 327 21.60 -8.96 33.03
C LEU A 327 21.33 -7.62 33.75
N GLU A 328 21.91 -7.38 34.94
CA GLU A 328 21.79 -6.13 35.72
C GLU A 328 21.98 -4.84 34.89
N PRO A 329 22.91 -4.75 33.91
CA PRO A 329 23.08 -3.51 33.15
C PRO A 329 21.85 -3.06 32.37
N LEU A 330 20.95 -3.98 32.01
CA LEU A 330 19.67 -3.65 31.36
C LEU A 330 18.74 -2.85 32.29
N ALA A 331 19.03 -2.82 33.59
CA ALA A 331 18.12 -2.24 34.56
C ALA A 331 17.91 -0.73 34.36
N SER A 332 19.02 -0.03 34.17
CA SER A 332 19.02 1.41 33.88
C SER A 332 18.27 1.77 32.59
N ILE A 333 18.30 0.88 31.58
CA ILE A 333 17.60 1.08 30.31
C ILE A 333 16.09 1.03 30.56
N TYR A 334 15.57 0.04 31.29
CA TYR A 334 14.11 -0.07 31.49
C TYR A 334 13.55 1.14 32.26
N GLU A 335 14.27 1.67 33.27
CA GLU A 335 13.77 2.82 34.06
C GLU A 335 13.64 4.06 33.19
N SER A 336 14.63 4.28 32.31
CA SER A 336 14.60 5.39 31.37
C SER A 336 13.50 5.23 30.31
N ILE A 337 13.26 4.01 29.81
CA ILE A 337 12.21 3.77 28.81
C ILE A 337 10.81 3.93 29.42
N GLN A 338 10.60 3.58 30.69
CA GLN A 338 9.32 3.82 31.35
C GLN A 338 8.98 5.31 31.41
N LYS A 339 9.96 6.17 31.73
CA LYS A 339 9.77 7.63 31.72
C LYS A 339 9.43 8.16 30.33
N LEU A 340 10.06 7.59 29.29
CA LEU A 340 9.78 7.93 27.91
C LEU A 340 8.36 7.49 27.49
N ASP A 341 7.93 6.28 27.87
CA ASP A 341 6.57 5.80 27.64
C ASP A 341 5.56 6.70 28.35
N ASP A 342 5.77 7.05 29.62
CA ASP A 342 4.88 7.95 30.38
C ASP A 342 4.73 9.33 29.70
N ALA A 343 5.82 9.91 29.18
CA ALA A 343 5.78 11.15 28.42
C ALA A 343 5.02 10.99 27.09
N TYR A 344 5.26 9.88 26.38
CA TYR A 344 4.57 9.57 25.12
C TYR A 344 3.07 9.31 25.33
N GLN A 345 2.68 8.65 26.42
CA GLN A 345 1.28 8.42 26.76
C GLN A 345 0.52 9.75 26.96
N GLN A 346 1.14 10.74 27.59
CA GLN A 346 0.55 12.08 27.73
C GLN A 346 0.30 12.72 26.37
N PHE A 347 1.28 12.69 25.46
CA PHE A 347 1.13 13.19 24.09
C PHE A 347 -0.03 12.51 23.37
N ARG A 348 -0.11 11.18 23.46
CA ARG A 348 -1.17 10.38 22.84
C ARG A 348 -2.56 10.65 23.40
N THR A 349 -2.68 11.04 24.66
CA THR A 349 -4.00 11.41 25.23
C THR A 349 -4.51 12.75 24.70
N LEU A 350 -3.61 13.73 24.48
CA LEU A 350 -3.97 15.07 24.00
C LEU A 350 -4.22 15.14 22.49
N GLY A 351 -3.49 14.34 21.71
CA GLY A 351 -3.65 14.22 20.26
C GLY A 351 -4.99 13.60 19.83
N ARG A 352 -5.77 13.00 20.75
CA ARG A 352 -7.10 12.40 20.46
C ARG A 352 -8.25 13.39 20.39
N ASN A 353 -8.02 14.66 20.72
CA ASN A 353 -9.04 15.69 20.66
C ASN A 353 -9.06 16.35 19.28
N ARG A 354 -10.13 16.15 18.50
CA ARG A 354 -10.30 16.72 17.15
C ARG A 354 -10.18 18.25 17.11
N SER A 355 -10.63 18.93 18.17
CA SER A 355 -10.49 20.38 18.30
C SER A 355 -9.01 20.81 18.38
N ASN A 356 -8.18 19.99 19.04
CA ASN A 356 -6.73 20.24 19.12
C ASN A 356 -6.05 19.99 17.78
N GLU A 357 -6.40 18.87 17.11
CA GLU A 357 -5.86 18.54 15.78
C GLU A 357 -6.10 19.66 14.76
N GLU A 358 -7.33 20.17 14.69
CA GLU A 358 -7.68 21.25 13.77
C GLU A 358 -6.94 22.55 14.11
N THR A 359 -6.81 22.87 15.39
CA THR A 359 -6.08 24.06 15.86
C THR A 359 -4.60 23.98 15.50
N ILE A 360 -3.98 22.82 15.70
CA ILE A 360 -2.59 22.54 15.36
C ILE A 360 -2.35 22.67 13.85
N LYS A 361 -3.20 22.06 13.02
CA LYS A 361 -3.10 22.14 11.56
C LYS A 361 -3.20 23.58 11.06
N LYS A 362 -4.13 24.36 11.62
CA LYS A 362 -4.25 25.79 11.32
C LYS A 362 -3.01 26.58 11.74
N THR A 363 -2.45 26.26 12.90
CA THR A 363 -1.24 26.93 13.44
C THR A 363 -0.01 26.63 12.59
N ALA A 364 0.20 25.35 12.26
CA ALA A 364 1.25 24.88 11.37
C ALA A 364 1.17 25.53 9.98
N PHE A 365 -0.04 25.51 9.38
CA PHE A 365 -0.27 26.11 8.07
C PHE A 365 0.07 27.60 8.03
N ALA A 366 -0.33 28.37 9.04
CA ALA A 366 -0.02 29.81 9.04
C ALA A 366 1.44 30.13 9.30
N LEU A 367 2.11 29.37 10.17
CA LEU A 367 3.56 29.46 10.34
C LEU A 367 4.26 29.19 9.01
N THR A 368 3.86 28.14 8.29
CA THR A 368 4.40 27.85 6.96
C THR A 368 4.13 28.98 5.97
N THR A 369 2.95 29.57 5.99
CA THR A 369 2.63 30.73 5.13
C THR A 369 3.53 31.93 5.46
N LEU A 370 3.73 32.27 6.74
CA LEU A 370 4.62 33.35 7.16
C LEU A 370 6.09 33.06 6.80
N GLU A 371 6.55 31.83 6.99
CA GLU A 371 7.91 31.39 6.66
C GLU A 371 8.18 31.47 5.15
N LYS A 372 7.20 31.11 4.31
CA LYS A 372 7.27 31.26 2.86
C LYS A 372 7.35 32.73 2.46
N LEU A 373 6.51 33.59 3.04
CA LEU A 373 6.54 35.03 2.81
C LEU A 373 7.91 35.64 3.16
N ALA A 374 8.49 35.25 4.31
CA ALA A 374 9.82 35.68 4.69
C ALA A 374 10.91 35.16 3.72
N ALA A 375 10.80 33.90 3.28
CA ALA A 375 11.78 33.29 2.38
C ALA A 375 11.80 33.94 0.99
N GLU A 376 10.63 34.36 0.49
CA GLU A 376 10.54 35.05 -0.80
C GLU A 376 11.13 36.46 -0.79
N LYS A 377 11.49 37.02 0.38
CA LYS A 377 11.96 38.42 0.59
C LYS A 377 11.05 39.47 -0.04
N ARG A 378 9.87 39.07 -0.50
CA ARG A 378 8.85 39.96 -1.02
C ARG A 378 8.21 40.58 0.21
N LYS A 379 8.26 41.91 0.28
CA LYS A 379 7.29 42.60 1.13
C LYS A 379 5.90 42.16 0.63
N PRO A 380 4.86 42.12 1.47
CA PRO A 380 3.52 41.66 1.09
C PRO A 380 2.62 42.63 0.32
N PRO A 381 3.04 43.82 -0.21
CA PRO A 381 2.04 44.72 -0.77
C PRO A 381 1.39 44.15 -2.03
N THR A 382 1.92 43.07 -2.64
CA THR A 382 1.28 42.42 -3.79
C THR A 382 -0.17 42.01 -3.54
N HIS A 383 -0.54 41.49 -2.36
CA HIS A 383 -1.94 41.08 -2.12
C HIS A 383 -2.86 42.26 -1.86
N ASP A 384 -2.42 43.23 -1.07
CA ASP A 384 -3.19 44.45 -0.78
C ASP A 384 -3.32 45.29 -2.08
N ASP A 385 -2.25 45.41 -2.86
CA ASP A 385 -2.22 46.09 -4.17
C ASP A 385 -3.08 45.36 -5.21
N ILE A 386 -3.10 44.02 -5.22
CA ILE A 386 -3.98 43.24 -6.10
C ILE A 386 -5.44 43.49 -5.73
N VAL A 387 -5.79 43.49 -4.45
CA VAL A 387 -7.16 43.76 -3.98
C VAL A 387 -7.56 45.20 -4.30
N ASP A 388 -6.68 46.17 -4.06
CA ASP A 388 -6.92 47.58 -4.34
C ASP A 388 -7.02 47.86 -5.85
N ASN A 389 -6.13 47.28 -6.64
CA ASN A 389 -6.17 47.39 -8.10
C ASN A 389 -7.42 46.70 -8.67
N SER A 390 -7.79 45.54 -8.14
CA SER A 390 -9.01 44.82 -8.52
C SER A 390 -10.26 45.61 -8.20
N ASN A 391 -10.37 46.15 -6.98
CA ASN A 391 -11.48 47.00 -6.57
C ASN A 391 -11.57 48.26 -7.44
N ARG A 392 -10.42 48.91 -7.72
CA ARG A 392 -10.35 50.06 -8.63
C ARG A 392 -10.82 49.71 -10.04
N ILE A 393 -10.35 48.60 -10.63
CA ILE A 393 -10.74 48.17 -11.97
C ILE A 393 -12.24 47.82 -12.00
N LEU A 394 -12.75 47.09 -10.99
CA LEU A 394 -14.16 46.75 -10.88
C LEU A 394 -15.02 48.02 -10.80
N ALA A 395 -14.68 48.99 -9.95
CA ALA A 395 -15.39 50.25 -9.80
C ALA A 395 -15.32 51.14 -11.06
N GLU A 396 -14.15 51.21 -11.71
CA GLU A 396 -13.96 51.95 -12.96
C GLU A 396 -14.79 51.35 -14.11
N CYS A 397 -14.73 50.04 -14.29
CA CYS A 397 -15.53 49.36 -15.31
C CYS A 397 -17.03 49.45 -15.00
N LEU A 398 -17.41 49.36 -13.73
CA LEU A 398 -18.79 49.51 -13.30
C LEU A 398 -19.33 50.91 -13.58
N SER A 399 -18.57 51.97 -13.28
CA SER A 399 -19.01 53.36 -13.48
C SER A 399 -19.11 53.76 -14.95
N THR A 400 -18.24 53.21 -15.81
CA THR A 400 -18.19 53.55 -17.25
C THR A 400 -19.14 52.71 -18.10
N ASN A 401 -19.55 51.54 -17.63
CA ASN A 401 -20.37 50.59 -18.40
C ASN A 401 -21.67 50.22 -17.67
N GLN A 402 -22.31 51.21 -17.00
CA GLN A 402 -23.65 51.01 -16.46
C GLN A 402 -24.66 50.71 -17.58
N PRO A 403 -25.63 49.81 -17.32
CA PRO A 403 -26.75 49.61 -18.24
C PRO A 403 -27.48 50.92 -18.53
N ASP A 404 -28.09 51.01 -19.71
CA ASP A 404 -28.92 52.16 -20.07
C ASP A 404 -30.13 52.28 -19.11
N ALA A 405 -30.65 53.50 -18.94
CA ALA A 405 -31.71 53.79 -17.96
C ALA A 405 -32.99 52.94 -18.16
N ASP A 406 -33.26 52.50 -19.38
CA ASP A 406 -34.40 51.65 -19.73
C ASP A 406 -34.02 50.17 -19.96
N PHE A 407 -32.80 49.75 -19.57
CA PHE A 407 -32.37 48.36 -19.63
C PHE A 407 -33.26 47.48 -18.77
N SER A 408 -33.46 47.79 -17.49
CA SER A 408 -34.22 46.94 -16.57
C SER A 408 -35.65 46.71 -17.04
N SER A 409 -36.33 47.75 -17.56
CA SER A 409 -37.67 47.59 -18.14
C SER A 409 -37.64 46.75 -19.44
N SER A 410 -36.62 46.95 -20.29
CA SER A 410 -36.42 46.15 -21.52
C SER A 410 -36.09 44.68 -21.21
N PHE A 411 -35.24 44.42 -20.22
CA PHE A 411 -34.83 43.08 -19.77
C PHE A 411 -35.99 42.35 -19.10
N ASN A 412 -36.73 42.99 -18.19
CA ASN A 412 -37.91 42.37 -17.57
C ASN A 412 -39.00 42.05 -18.60
N THR A 413 -39.19 42.94 -19.59
CA THR A 413 -40.12 42.70 -20.71
C THR A 413 -39.64 41.53 -21.56
N PHE A 414 -38.33 41.46 -21.85
CA PHE A 414 -37.72 40.36 -22.58
C PHE A 414 -37.79 39.04 -21.81
N GLU A 415 -37.53 39.01 -20.51
CA GLU A 415 -37.60 37.81 -19.67
C GLU A 415 -39.05 37.32 -19.52
N ALA A 416 -40.01 38.24 -19.36
CA ALA A 416 -41.43 37.89 -19.39
C ALA A 416 -41.85 37.34 -20.76
N GLN A 417 -41.25 37.84 -21.84
CA GLN A 417 -41.37 37.24 -23.16
C GLN A 417 -40.69 35.85 -23.15
N GLU A 418 -39.41 35.70 -22.88
CA GLU A 418 -38.74 34.40 -23.00
C GLU A 418 -39.03 33.41 -21.86
N LYS A 419 -39.97 33.68 -20.97
CA LYS A 419 -40.30 32.83 -19.82
C LYS A 419 -40.51 31.35 -20.19
N GLU A 420 -41.31 31.08 -21.21
CA GLU A 420 -41.60 29.70 -21.64
C GLU A 420 -40.38 29.05 -22.31
N LEU A 421 -39.57 29.82 -23.08
CA LEU A 421 -38.28 29.38 -23.64
C LEU A 421 -37.27 29.02 -22.53
N ILE A 422 -37.12 29.88 -21.53
CA ILE A 422 -36.24 29.64 -20.39
C ILE A 422 -36.69 28.42 -19.60
N THR A 423 -38.00 28.21 -19.49
CA THR A 423 -38.57 27.08 -18.75
C THR A 423 -38.31 25.76 -19.47
N VAL A 424 -38.54 25.71 -20.79
CA VAL A 424 -38.25 24.51 -21.58
C VAL A 424 -36.76 24.20 -21.63
N LEU A 425 -35.88 25.20 -21.79
CA LEU A 425 -34.43 25.01 -21.75
C LEU A 425 -33.95 24.45 -20.41
N LYS A 426 -34.45 24.96 -19.28
CA LYS A 426 -34.14 24.41 -17.95
C LYS A 426 -34.56 22.95 -17.81
N ASN A 427 -35.71 22.58 -18.35
CA ASN A 427 -36.17 21.20 -18.32
C ASN A 427 -35.33 20.30 -19.25
N ILE A 428 -34.89 20.80 -20.41
CA ILE A 428 -33.96 20.10 -21.31
C ILE A 428 -32.64 19.79 -20.59
N VAL A 429 -32.05 20.77 -19.88
CA VAL A 429 -30.82 20.55 -19.09
C VAL A 429 -31.03 19.51 -18.01
N LYS A 430 -32.13 19.58 -17.24
CA LYS A 430 -32.41 18.60 -16.19
C LYS A 430 -32.55 17.18 -16.72
N VAL A 431 -33.25 17.00 -17.84
CA VAL A 431 -33.37 15.70 -18.50
C VAL A 431 -32.00 15.21 -18.95
N ARG A 432 -31.16 16.09 -19.52
CA ARG A 432 -29.80 15.74 -19.92
C ARG A 432 -28.95 15.31 -18.72
N GLU A 433 -28.95 16.06 -17.63
CA GLU A 433 -28.19 15.76 -16.40
C GLU A 433 -28.60 14.43 -15.76
N ASP A 434 -29.91 14.14 -15.73
CA ASP A 434 -30.47 12.86 -15.26
C ASP A 434 -29.91 11.69 -16.09
N ILE A 435 -29.95 11.85 -17.42
CA ILE A 435 -29.45 10.87 -18.38
C ILE A 435 -27.90 10.75 -18.36
N GLU A 436 -27.17 11.84 -18.10
CA GLU A 436 -25.71 11.92 -18.23
C GLU A 436 -24.91 11.60 -16.96
N SER A 437 -25.56 11.38 -15.81
CA SER A 437 -24.95 11.20 -14.48
C SER A 437 -23.70 10.28 -14.44
N GLY A 438 -22.53 10.85 -14.73
CA GLY A 438 -21.19 10.35 -14.45
C GLY A 438 -20.64 9.17 -15.29
N LYS A 439 -21.32 8.71 -16.35
CA LYS A 439 -20.88 7.53 -17.15
C LYS A 439 -20.83 7.82 -18.66
N THR A 440 -19.80 7.28 -19.32
CA THR A 440 -19.65 7.36 -20.79
C THR A 440 -20.79 6.64 -21.51
N GLU A 441 -21.11 7.06 -22.73
CA GLU A 441 -22.16 6.47 -23.58
C GLU A 441 -22.01 4.95 -23.73
N SER A 442 -20.78 4.48 -23.94
CA SER A 442 -20.46 3.05 -24.06
C SER A 442 -20.76 2.24 -22.80
N LEU A 443 -20.55 2.82 -21.61
CA LEU A 443 -20.89 2.18 -20.35
C LEU A 443 -22.41 2.16 -20.17
N ARG A 444 -23.10 3.24 -20.50
CA ARG A 444 -24.57 3.37 -20.40
C ARG A 444 -25.29 2.32 -21.24
N LYS A 445 -24.87 2.15 -22.50
CA LYS A 445 -25.40 1.11 -23.41
C LYS A 445 -25.18 -0.30 -22.87
N ARG A 446 -23.97 -0.59 -22.37
CA ARG A 446 -23.65 -1.91 -21.79
C ARG A 446 -24.50 -2.22 -20.54
N TYR A 447 -24.76 -1.23 -19.69
CA TYR A 447 -25.65 -1.38 -18.54
C TYR A 447 -27.11 -1.58 -18.96
N MET A 448 -27.59 -0.87 -19.98
CA MET A 448 -28.93 -1.02 -20.52
C MET A 448 -29.15 -2.43 -21.12
N ASP A 449 -28.21 -2.92 -21.93
CA ASP A 449 -28.27 -4.25 -22.54
C ASP A 449 -28.29 -5.34 -21.46
N ALA A 450 -27.44 -5.23 -20.43
CA ALA A 450 -27.41 -6.16 -19.30
C ALA A 450 -28.73 -6.15 -18.49
N ASN A 451 -29.30 -4.97 -18.23
CA ASN A 451 -30.58 -4.85 -17.51
C ASN A 451 -31.73 -5.46 -18.32
N LYS A 452 -31.75 -5.26 -19.65
CA LYS A 452 -32.74 -5.85 -20.55
C LYS A 452 -32.67 -7.38 -20.52
N ASP A 453 -31.48 -7.97 -20.60
CA ASP A 453 -31.30 -9.42 -20.53
C ASP A 453 -31.79 -9.98 -19.18
N CYS A 454 -31.56 -9.26 -18.08
CA CYS A 454 -32.05 -9.64 -16.76
C CYS A 454 -33.57 -9.52 -16.63
N LEU A 455 -34.21 -8.48 -17.19
CA LEU A 455 -35.67 -8.34 -17.22
C LEU A 455 -36.33 -9.45 -18.06
N MET A 456 -35.71 -9.86 -19.17
CA MET A 456 -36.17 -11.00 -19.97
C MET A 456 -36.04 -12.32 -19.21
N THR A 457 -34.97 -12.47 -18.43
CA THR A 457 -34.75 -13.62 -17.55
C THR A 457 -35.76 -13.67 -16.40
N LEU A 458 -36.08 -12.51 -15.81
CA LEU A 458 -37.14 -12.34 -14.83
C LEU A 458 -38.50 -12.77 -15.40
N LYS A 459 -38.86 -12.28 -16.60
CA LYS A 459 -40.12 -12.67 -17.26
C LYS A 459 -40.23 -14.18 -17.48
N LYS A 460 -39.14 -14.80 -17.96
CA LYS A 460 -39.07 -16.25 -18.15
C LYS A 460 -39.23 -17.01 -16.84
N THR A 461 -38.62 -16.51 -15.77
CA THR A 461 -38.73 -17.05 -14.42
C THR A 461 -40.16 -16.98 -13.91
N MET A 462 -40.80 -15.81 -14.01
CA MET A 462 -42.19 -15.61 -13.57
C MET A 462 -43.14 -16.57 -14.29
N LYS A 463 -42.98 -16.73 -15.62
CA LYS A 463 -43.75 -17.71 -16.41
C LYS A 463 -43.57 -19.16 -15.96
N SER A 464 -42.35 -19.52 -15.59
CA SER A 464 -42.04 -20.86 -15.08
C SER A 464 -42.72 -21.07 -13.72
N LEU A 465 -42.56 -20.11 -12.80
CA LEU A 465 -43.04 -20.22 -11.43
C LEU A 465 -44.56 -20.17 -11.33
N LYS A 466 -45.23 -19.41 -12.20
CA LYS A 466 -46.69 -19.36 -12.31
C LYS A 466 -47.38 -20.73 -12.44
N ASN A 467 -46.69 -21.72 -13.00
CA ASN A 467 -47.21 -23.07 -13.18
C ASN A 467 -46.65 -24.10 -12.18
N SER A 468 -45.55 -23.77 -11.50
CA SER A 468 -44.83 -24.72 -10.62
C SER A 468 -44.93 -24.39 -9.13
N GLU A 469 -45.25 -23.15 -8.78
CA GLU A 469 -45.34 -22.67 -7.39
C GLU A 469 -46.80 -22.28 -7.07
N PRO A 470 -47.47 -22.98 -6.14
CA PRO A 470 -48.85 -22.66 -5.76
C PRO A 470 -48.98 -21.34 -4.99
N ASP A 471 -47.92 -20.85 -4.34
CA ASP A 471 -47.91 -19.56 -3.66
C ASP A 471 -47.31 -18.46 -4.55
N LEU A 472 -48.17 -17.61 -5.12
CA LEU A 472 -47.74 -16.54 -6.02
C LEU A 472 -47.02 -15.38 -5.31
N VAL A 473 -47.17 -15.25 -3.98
CA VAL A 473 -46.39 -14.29 -3.19
C VAL A 473 -44.92 -14.73 -3.16
N GLU A 474 -44.69 -16.01 -2.86
CA GLU A 474 -43.34 -16.59 -2.89
C GLU A 474 -42.77 -16.61 -4.31
N ALA A 475 -43.58 -16.94 -5.32
CA ALA A 475 -43.15 -16.89 -6.71
C ALA A 475 -42.68 -15.48 -7.12
N MET A 476 -43.35 -14.42 -6.64
CA MET A 476 -42.95 -13.04 -6.88
C MET A 476 -41.62 -12.72 -6.19
N HIS A 477 -41.45 -13.06 -4.91
CA HIS A 477 -40.19 -12.86 -4.18
C HIS A 477 -39.02 -13.56 -4.86
N VAL A 478 -39.18 -14.83 -5.24
CA VAL A 478 -38.17 -15.61 -5.96
C VAL A 478 -37.82 -14.97 -7.30
N SER A 479 -38.82 -14.42 -7.99
CA SER A 479 -38.61 -13.73 -9.27
C SER A 479 -37.78 -12.46 -9.09
N ILE A 480 -38.14 -11.60 -8.13
CA ILE A 480 -37.40 -10.38 -7.79
C ILE A 480 -35.96 -10.72 -7.36
N HIS A 481 -35.80 -11.76 -6.54
CA HIS A 481 -34.47 -12.23 -6.12
C HIS A 481 -33.61 -12.70 -7.29
N ARG A 482 -34.18 -13.46 -8.24
CA ARG A 482 -33.45 -13.91 -9.44
C ARG A 482 -33.05 -12.76 -10.35
N PHE A 483 -33.87 -11.71 -10.43
CA PHE A 483 -33.47 -10.49 -11.12
C PHE A 483 -32.23 -9.86 -10.46
N ARG A 484 -32.24 -9.72 -9.13
CA ARG A 484 -31.09 -9.22 -8.35
C ARG A 484 -29.83 -10.09 -8.52
N GLU A 485 -29.97 -11.41 -8.59
CA GLU A 485 -28.86 -12.32 -8.87
C GLU A 485 -28.29 -12.09 -10.28
N CYS A 486 -29.16 -11.90 -11.27
CA CYS A 486 -28.75 -11.64 -12.65
C CYS A 486 -27.93 -10.35 -12.77
N THR A 487 -28.26 -9.31 -11.99
CA THR A 487 -27.51 -8.05 -11.95
C THR A 487 -26.25 -8.11 -11.07
N GLY A 488 -25.88 -9.29 -10.55
CA GLY A 488 -24.71 -9.50 -9.70
C GLY A 488 -24.85 -8.88 -8.30
N GLU A 489 -26.09 -8.80 -7.79
CA GLU A 489 -26.48 -8.19 -6.52
C GLU A 489 -26.25 -6.67 -6.43
N THR A 490 -26.03 -6.00 -7.57
CA THR A 490 -25.70 -4.57 -7.62
C THR A 490 -26.90 -3.65 -7.86
N LEU A 491 -28.04 -4.19 -8.25
CA LEU A 491 -29.24 -3.44 -8.62
C LEU A 491 -30.52 -4.20 -8.25
N GLU A 492 -31.39 -3.57 -7.44
CA GLU A 492 -32.72 -4.07 -7.13
C GLU A 492 -33.71 -3.73 -8.25
N LEU A 493 -34.75 -4.57 -8.41
CA LEU A 493 -35.79 -4.33 -9.42
C LEU A 493 -36.59 -3.05 -9.12
N TYR A 494 -36.85 -2.78 -7.84
CA TYR A 494 -37.49 -1.54 -7.38
C TYR A 494 -36.68 -0.31 -7.83
N ASP A 495 -35.38 -0.28 -7.51
CA ASP A 495 -34.50 0.85 -7.83
C ASP A 495 -34.45 1.11 -9.35
N LEU A 496 -34.50 0.04 -10.16
CA LEU A 496 -34.57 0.15 -11.61
C LEU A 496 -35.88 0.78 -12.08
N PHE A 497 -37.03 0.36 -11.55
CA PHE A 497 -38.32 0.95 -11.93
C PHE A 497 -38.45 2.40 -11.44
N ASP A 498 -38.00 2.70 -10.22
CA ASP A 498 -38.02 4.04 -9.63
C ASP A 498 -37.16 5.03 -10.41
N MET A 499 -35.94 4.64 -10.80
CA MET A 499 -35.04 5.45 -11.61
C MET A 499 -35.68 5.86 -12.95
N TYR A 500 -36.26 4.90 -13.67
CA TYR A 500 -36.91 5.19 -14.95
C TYR A 500 -38.23 5.95 -14.79
N LEU A 501 -38.95 5.74 -13.69
CA LEU A 501 -40.14 6.52 -13.35
C LEU A 501 -39.79 8.00 -13.14
N ASP A 502 -38.68 8.30 -12.47
CA ASP A 502 -38.22 9.69 -12.31
C ASP A 502 -37.80 10.33 -13.64
N SER A 503 -37.12 9.60 -14.52
CA SER A 503 -36.84 10.06 -15.89
C SER A 503 -38.12 10.34 -16.68
N VAL A 504 -39.17 9.51 -16.55
CA VAL A 504 -40.47 9.72 -17.20
C VAL A 504 -41.18 10.96 -16.67
N LYS A 505 -41.16 11.21 -15.35
CA LYS A 505 -41.73 12.42 -14.75
C LYS A 505 -41.02 13.67 -15.29
N LEU A 506 -39.70 13.62 -15.48
CA LEU A 506 -38.93 14.72 -16.07
C LEU A 506 -39.28 14.93 -17.55
N LEU A 507 -39.38 13.85 -18.35
CA LEU A 507 -39.77 13.92 -19.75
C LEU A 507 -41.20 14.45 -19.94
N LYS A 508 -42.13 14.09 -19.05
CA LYS A 508 -43.49 14.62 -19.06
C LYS A 508 -43.51 16.12 -18.80
N LYS A 509 -42.78 16.58 -17.79
CA LYS A 509 -42.61 18.03 -17.51
C LYS A 509 -41.97 18.75 -18.68
N LEU A 510 -40.98 18.13 -19.34
CA LEU A 510 -40.37 18.68 -20.54
C LEU A 510 -41.41 18.83 -21.65
N ARG A 511 -42.19 17.79 -21.96
CA ARG A 511 -43.27 17.85 -22.95
C ARG A 511 -44.27 18.96 -22.65
N GLU A 512 -44.77 19.06 -21.41
CA GLU A 512 -45.69 20.12 -21.00
C GLU A 512 -45.08 21.51 -21.23
N SER A 513 -43.79 21.70 -20.91
CA SER A 513 -43.10 22.96 -21.18
C SER A 513 -42.83 23.23 -22.67
N VAL A 514 -42.64 22.18 -23.49
CA VAL A 514 -42.55 22.29 -24.94
C VAL A 514 -43.88 22.73 -25.54
N GLU A 515 -45.00 22.15 -25.09
CA GLU A 515 -46.35 22.54 -25.54
C GLU A 515 -46.65 24.01 -25.20
N ALA A 516 -46.36 24.42 -23.95
CA ALA A 516 -46.50 25.81 -23.52
C ALA A 516 -45.63 26.77 -24.35
N PHE A 517 -44.38 26.37 -24.62
CA PHE A 517 -43.46 27.12 -25.49
C PHE A 517 -44.00 27.23 -26.92
N GLN A 518 -44.48 26.15 -27.52
CA GLN A 518 -45.02 26.14 -28.88
C GLN A 518 -46.28 27.01 -29.01
N GLU A 519 -47.19 26.95 -28.04
CA GLU A 519 -48.36 27.83 -28.00
C GLU A 519 -47.96 29.30 -27.85
N GLU A 520 -46.95 29.59 -27.04
CA GLU A 520 -46.42 30.93 -26.87
C GLU A 520 -45.76 31.48 -28.15
N VAL A 521 -45.03 30.63 -28.89
CA VAL A 521 -44.47 30.97 -30.21
C VAL A 521 -45.59 31.31 -31.20
N LYS A 522 -46.67 30.51 -31.25
CA LYS A 522 -47.85 30.80 -32.11
C LYS A 522 -48.54 32.11 -31.70
N ARG A 523 -48.72 32.34 -30.40
CA ARG A 523 -49.37 33.55 -29.85
C ARG A 523 -48.62 34.84 -30.21
N ARG A 524 -47.31 34.74 -30.44
CA ARG A 524 -46.42 35.86 -30.78
C ARG A 524 -46.23 36.09 -32.27
N ALA A 525 -46.66 35.16 -33.12
CA ALA A 525 -46.55 35.31 -34.56
C ALA A 525 -47.16 36.65 -35.02
N GLY A 526 -46.34 37.50 -35.65
CA GLY A 526 -46.74 38.83 -36.14
C GLY A 526 -46.76 39.97 -35.12
N LYS A 527 -46.33 39.76 -33.87
CA LYS A 527 -46.17 40.84 -32.86
C LYS A 527 -44.74 41.36 -32.81
N GLU A 528 -44.57 42.66 -32.53
CA GLU A 528 -43.25 43.25 -32.31
C GLU A 528 -42.72 42.83 -30.92
N LEU A 529 -41.62 42.05 -30.90
CA LEU A 529 -40.98 41.56 -29.68
C LEU A 529 -39.69 42.34 -29.37
N VAL A 530 -39.30 42.37 -28.09
CA VAL A 530 -38.01 42.92 -27.70
C VAL A 530 -36.94 41.91 -28.09
N LYS A 531 -36.07 42.25 -29.05
CA LYS A 531 -34.99 41.35 -29.49
C LYS A 531 -33.86 41.25 -28.46
N PHE A 532 -33.29 40.06 -28.26
CA PHE A 532 -32.17 39.84 -27.34
C PHE A 532 -30.97 40.76 -27.61
N ASN A 533 -30.60 40.98 -28.89
CA ASN A 533 -29.51 41.91 -29.26
C ASN A 533 -29.79 43.36 -28.77
N LYS A 534 -31.05 43.81 -28.75
CA LYS A 534 -31.43 45.12 -28.19
C LYS A 534 -31.19 45.17 -26.68
N VAL A 535 -31.52 44.09 -25.97
CA VAL A 535 -31.29 43.94 -24.52
C VAL A 535 -29.79 43.86 -24.22
N LEU A 536 -29.05 43.09 -25.01
CA LEU A 536 -27.59 42.95 -24.91
C LEU A 536 -26.89 44.30 -25.06
N LYS A 537 -27.21 45.09 -26.10
CA LYS A 537 -26.63 46.44 -26.28
C LYS A 537 -26.94 47.38 -25.11
N LYS A 538 -28.20 47.39 -24.65
CA LYS A 538 -28.62 48.21 -23.51
C LYS A 538 -27.98 47.80 -22.18
N SER A 539 -27.63 46.52 -22.04
CA SER A 539 -26.98 46.00 -20.82
C SER A 539 -25.55 46.50 -20.63
N LYS A 540 -24.90 46.92 -21.73
CA LYS A 540 -23.46 47.23 -21.80
C LYS A 540 -22.53 46.12 -21.26
N VAL A 541 -22.99 44.86 -21.23
CA VAL A 541 -22.19 43.73 -20.72
C VAL A 541 -20.94 43.47 -21.54
N MET A 542 -21.00 43.67 -22.87
CA MET A 542 -19.86 43.47 -23.75
C MET A 542 -18.74 44.45 -23.42
N GLU A 543 -19.12 45.71 -23.22
CA GLU A 543 -18.24 46.80 -22.81
C GLU A 543 -17.70 46.57 -21.40
N MET A 544 -18.53 46.09 -20.47
CA MET A 544 -18.13 45.72 -19.10
C MET A 544 -17.08 44.60 -19.11
N VAL A 545 -17.35 43.48 -19.77
CA VAL A 545 -16.43 42.33 -19.83
C VAL A 545 -15.16 42.69 -20.58
N ASN A 546 -15.26 43.47 -21.67
CA ASN A 546 -14.09 43.97 -22.39
C ASN A 546 -13.27 44.94 -21.54
N CYS A 547 -13.91 45.81 -20.75
CA CYS A 547 -13.23 46.69 -19.80
C CYS A 547 -12.43 45.88 -18.77
N LEU A 548 -13.04 44.85 -18.17
CA LEU A 548 -12.36 43.97 -17.22
C LEU A 548 -11.16 43.25 -17.86
N LYS A 549 -11.32 42.73 -19.09
CA LYS A 549 -10.24 42.06 -19.84
C LYS A 549 -9.09 43.02 -20.18
N THR A 550 -9.41 44.16 -20.81
CA THR A 550 -8.41 45.13 -21.28
C THR A 550 -7.64 45.80 -20.15
N LYS A 551 -8.27 46.00 -18.99
CA LYS A 551 -7.61 46.50 -17.78
C LYS A 551 -6.89 45.43 -16.97
N GLY A 552 -6.87 44.18 -17.44
CA GLY A 552 -6.11 43.08 -16.82
C GLY A 552 -6.69 42.60 -15.49
N PHE A 553 -8.02 42.65 -15.30
CA PHE A 553 -8.66 42.04 -14.14
C PHE A 553 -8.63 40.52 -14.30
N HIS A 554 -8.05 39.81 -13.34
CA HIS A 554 -8.06 38.35 -13.26
C HIS A 554 -8.62 37.93 -11.90
N ALA A 555 -9.80 37.29 -11.92
CA ALA A 555 -10.47 36.85 -10.69
C ALA A 555 -9.60 35.90 -9.84
N GLU A 556 -8.71 35.14 -10.48
CA GLU A 556 -7.78 34.22 -9.83
C GLU A 556 -6.79 34.92 -8.89
N ASN A 557 -6.37 36.14 -9.23
CA ASN A 557 -5.40 36.89 -8.43
C ASN A 557 -5.95 37.24 -7.04
N LEU A 558 -7.28 37.30 -6.88
CA LEU A 558 -7.95 37.54 -5.59
C LEU A 558 -7.98 36.30 -4.71
N ASN A 559 -7.76 35.10 -5.26
CA ASN A 559 -7.77 33.85 -4.51
C ASN A 559 -6.59 33.75 -3.51
N ASP A 560 -5.44 34.29 -3.87
CA ASP A 560 -4.27 34.33 -2.97
C ASP A 560 -4.53 35.23 -1.76
N GLY A 561 -5.12 36.42 -2.00
CA GLY A 561 -5.58 37.31 -0.93
C GLY A 561 -6.61 36.62 -0.03
N LEU A 562 -7.56 35.88 -0.61
CA LEU A 562 -8.56 35.11 0.11
C LEU A 562 -7.94 34.00 0.99
N ILE A 563 -6.94 33.28 0.48
CA ILE A 563 -6.22 32.25 1.25
C ILE A 563 -5.51 32.89 2.44
N VAL A 564 -4.81 34.00 2.23
CA VAL A 564 -4.11 34.73 3.29
C VAL A 564 -5.10 35.24 4.34
N ALA A 565 -6.17 35.90 3.92
CA ALA A 565 -7.22 36.39 4.81
C ALA A 565 -7.88 35.26 5.62
N LYS A 566 -8.24 34.14 4.98
CA LYS A 566 -8.79 32.96 5.65
C LYS A 566 -7.81 32.35 6.66
N THR A 567 -6.53 32.29 6.30
CA THR A 567 -5.47 31.74 7.14
C THR A 567 -5.40 32.50 8.45
N PHE A 568 -5.25 33.82 8.40
CA PHE A 568 -5.09 34.65 9.59
C PHE A 568 -6.42 34.98 10.29
N GLY A 569 -7.51 35.07 9.54
CA GLY A 569 -8.87 35.23 10.08
C GLY A 569 -9.29 34.06 10.98
N SER A 570 -8.84 32.85 10.67
CA SER A 570 -9.16 31.65 11.46
C SER A 570 -8.39 31.50 12.79
N PHE A 571 -7.36 32.32 13.05
CA PHE A 571 -6.72 32.42 14.37
C PHE A 571 -7.62 33.12 15.39
N LEU A 572 -8.58 33.91 14.91
CA LEU A 572 -9.46 34.77 15.69
C LEU A 572 -10.71 34.00 16.12
N ASN A 573 -10.66 33.30 17.25
CA ASN A 573 -11.88 32.96 17.98
C ASN A 573 -11.59 32.75 19.47
N VAL A 574 -11.46 33.85 20.21
CA VAL A 574 -11.34 33.85 21.66
C VAL A 574 -12.73 34.11 22.24
N ASP A 575 -13.38 33.05 22.71
CA ASP A 575 -14.40 33.19 23.73
C ASP A 575 -13.68 33.44 25.06
N LEU A 576 -14.01 34.54 25.74
CA LEU A 576 -13.31 35.01 26.95
C LEU A 576 -13.53 34.10 28.17
N GLU A 577 -14.26 32.99 28.04
CA GLU A 577 -14.36 31.94 29.07
C GLU A 577 -13.45 30.72 28.85
N TYR A 578 -12.77 30.56 27.70
CA TYR A 578 -11.90 29.39 27.47
C TYR A 578 -10.62 29.73 26.70
N THR A 579 -9.58 30.08 27.46
CA THR A 579 -8.15 30.17 27.12
C THR A 579 -7.52 28.84 26.64
N SER A 580 -8.25 27.95 25.96
CA SER A 580 -7.83 26.56 25.76
C SER A 580 -7.06 26.28 24.46
N ARG A 581 -7.44 26.84 23.29
CA ARG A 581 -6.94 26.32 21.99
C ARG A 581 -5.46 26.63 21.66
N TYR A 582 -5.01 27.89 21.77
CA TYR A 582 -3.59 28.25 21.60
C TYR A 582 -2.70 27.54 22.63
N LEU A 583 -3.18 27.53 23.89
CA LEU A 583 -2.48 26.90 24.99
C LEU A 583 -2.28 25.39 24.70
N ASN A 584 -3.24 24.75 24.03
CA ASN A 584 -3.11 23.35 23.63
C ASN A 584 -1.95 23.11 22.63
N VAL A 585 -1.68 24.01 21.67
CA VAL A 585 -0.54 23.81 20.73
C VAL A 585 0.79 23.87 21.47
N VAL A 586 0.97 24.89 22.32
CA VAL A 586 2.16 25.04 23.15
C VAL A 586 2.31 23.87 24.12
N ILE A 587 1.23 23.45 24.80
CA ILE A 587 1.23 22.27 25.68
C ILE A 587 1.70 21.01 24.92
N ASN A 588 1.19 20.77 23.71
CA ASN A 588 1.60 19.59 22.93
C ASN A 588 3.09 19.65 22.56
N LEU A 589 3.60 20.81 22.13
CA LEU A 589 5.03 20.98 21.84
C LEU A 589 5.90 20.83 23.10
N THR A 590 5.43 21.30 24.25
CA THR A 590 6.12 21.10 25.54
C THR A 590 6.22 19.62 25.90
N ILE A 591 5.19 18.84 25.61
CA ILE A 591 5.22 17.39 25.83
C ILE A 591 6.18 16.70 24.85
N ILE A 592 6.25 17.15 23.59
CA ILE A 592 7.26 16.66 22.64
C ILE A 592 8.67 16.95 23.17
N LEU A 593 8.92 18.12 23.75
CA LEU A 593 10.19 18.43 24.40
C LEU A 593 10.50 17.51 25.59
N GLN A 594 9.48 17.16 26.39
CA GLN A 594 9.61 16.16 27.45
C GLN A 594 9.97 14.78 26.89
N ILE A 595 9.35 14.36 25.77
CA ILE A 595 9.66 13.12 25.06
C ILE A 595 11.12 13.14 24.56
N GLN A 596 11.57 14.23 23.93
CA GLN A 596 12.96 14.38 23.46
C GLN A 596 13.96 14.30 24.62
N THR A 597 13.64 14.92 25.76
CA THR A 597 14.48 14.86 26.96
C THR A 597 14.54 13.44 27.55
N ALA A 598 13.40 12.76 27.62
CA ALA A 598 13.33 11.38 28.09
C ALA A 598 14.05 10.43 27.14
N LEU A 599 13.93 10.64 25.82
CA LEU A 599 14.62 9.86 24.79
C LEU A 599 16.14 9.98 24.93
N LYS A 600 16.66 11.19 25.10
CA LYS A 600 18.09 11.40 25.36
C LYS A 600 18.58 10.66 26.61
N THR A 601 17.75 10.62 27.66
CA THR A 601 18.06 9.85 28.88
C THR A 601 18.14 8.35 28.59
N VAL A 602 17.28 7.84 27.71
CA VAL A 602 17.31 6.43 27.29
C VAL A 602 18.58 6.13 26.50
N GLU A 603 18.94 6.97 25.54
CA GLU A 603 20.17 6.83 24.75
C GLU A 603 21.41 6.83 25.64
N ASP A 604 21.47 7.72 26.63
CA ASP A 604 22.53 7.76 27.63
C ASP A 604 22.59 6.45 28.45
N SER A 605 21.45 5.90 28.87
CA SER A 605 21.37 4.61 29.56
C SER A 605 21.91 3.46 28.71
N PHE A 606 21.60 3.42 27.41
CA PHE A 606 22.15 2.44 26.47
C PHE A 606 23.69 2.54 26.41
N HIS A 607 24.23 3.75 26.31
CA HIS A 607 25.67 3.99 26.33
C HIS A 607 26.34 3.57 27.64
N VAL A 608 25.69 3.82 28.79
CA VAL A 608 26.19 3.38 30.11
C VAL A 608 26.22 1.86 30.21
N ALA A 609 25.15 1.17 29.79
CA ALA A 609 25.06 -0.28 29.79
C ALA A 609 26.13 -0.92 28.89
N GLU A 610 26.34 -0.37 27.69
CA GLU A 610 27.41 -0.79 26.77
C GLU A 610 28.81 -0.68 27.43
N ASN A 611 29.08 0.45 28.08
CA ASN A 611 30.36 0.71 28.75
C ASN A 611 30.60 -0.14 30.01
N ARG A 612 29.55 -0.45 30.80
CA ARG A 612 29.64 -1.37 31.95
C ARG A 612 29.97 -2.79 31.48
N THR A 613 29.36 -3.21 30.39
CA THR A 613 29.52 -4.59 29.91
C THR A 613 30.89 -4.83 29.25
N LYS A 614 31.48 -3.78 28.66
CA LYS A 614 32.90 -3.77 28.23
C LYS A 614 33.87 -4.05 29.39
N ARG A 615 33.64 -3.46 30.58
CA ARG A 615 34.50 -3.67 31.75
C ARG A 615 34.41 -5.09 32.30
N ALA A 616 33.21 -5.71 32.25
CA ALA A 616 33.01 -7.10 32.67
C ALA A 616 33.62 -8.12 31.69
N ALA A 617 33.69 -7.82 30.39
CA ALA A 617 34.30 -8.70 29.39
C ALA A 617 35.84 -8.70 29.41
N VAL A 618 36.47 -7.64 29.93
CA VAL A 618 37.94 -7.48 29.98
C VAL A 618 38.57 -8.13 31.23
N SER A 619 37.79 -8.49 32.25
CA SER A 619 38.31 -8.93 33.55
C SER A 619 38.79 -10.40 33.63
N GLY A 620 38.70 -11.18 32.55
CA GLY A 620 39.25 -12.55 32.50
C GLY A 620 38.54 -13.59 33.39
N VAL A 621 37.38 -13.27 33.96
CA VAL A 621 36.62 -14.16 34.86
C VAL A 621 35.58 -14.96 34.08
N ALA A 622 35.88 -16.21 33.73
CA ALA A 622 34.97 -17.22 33.16
C ALA A 622 34.23 -16.83 31.84
N PRO A 623 33.70 -17.78 31.06
CA PRO A 623 32.87 -17.44 29.89
C PRO A 623 31.60 -16.72 30.35
N ASN A 624 31.33 -15.51 29.83
CA ASN A 624 30.09 -14.79 30.14
C ASN A 624 28.88 -15.68 29.75
N PRO A 625 27.99 -16.05 30.69
CA PRO A 625 26.91 -17.00 30.43
C PRO A 625 25.99 -16.55 29.30
N ILE A 626 25.85 -15.23 29.09
CA ILE A 626 25.00 -14.62 28.06
C ILE A 626 25.51 -14.89 26.63
N LEU A 627 26.83 -14.97 26.44
CA LEU A 627 27.42 -15.14 25.10
C LEU A 627 27.42 -16.59 24.61
N ILE A 628 27.09 -17.55 25.49
CA ILE A 628 27.05 -18.98 25.18
C ILE A 628 25.86 -19.32 24.27
N LEU A 629 24.74 -18.60 24.39
CA LEU A 629 23.58 -18.81 23.53
C LEU A 629 23.86 -18.34 22.09
N ASN A 630 24.15 -19.29 21.22
CA ASN A 630 24.24 -19.06 19.78
C ASN A 630 22.86 -18.74 19.20
N ASN A 631 22.80 -17.91 18.15
CA ASN A 631 21.55 -17.50 17.51
C ASN A 631 20.49 -16.95 18.49
N SER A 632 20.91 -16.28 19.56
CA SER A 632 20.03 -15.73 20.60
C SER A 632 18.89 -14.87 20.05
N LYS A 633 19.11 -14.11 18.97
CA LYS A 633 18.08 -13.36 18.25
C LYS A 633 16.94 -14.27 17.75
N LEU A 634 17.28 -15.33 17.02
CA LEU A 634 16.30 -16.26 16.46
C LEU A 634 15.49 -16.97 17.55
N HIS A 635 16.15 -17.42 18.62
CA HIS A 635 15.47 -18.07 19.75
C HIS A 635 14.53 -17.11 20.49
N SER A 636 14.96 -15.86 20.64
CA SER A 636 14.15 -14.81 21.23
C SER A 636 12.91 -14.49 20.38
N GLU A 637 13.07 -14.34 19.07
CA GLU A 637 11.95 -14.11 18.13
C GLU A 637 10.95 -15.26 18.16
N ASN A 638 11.44 -16.50 17.97
CA ASN A 638 10.59 -17.69 17.90
C ASN A 638 9.76 -17.84 19.17
N LEU A 639 10.41 -17.77 20.34
CA LEU A 639 9.73 -17.92 21.61
C LEU A 639 8.79 -16.75 21.91
N GLY A 640 9.21 -15.50 21.59
CA GLY A 640 8.35 -14.33 21.72
C GLY A 640 7.07 -14.45 20.91
N ILE A 641 7.16 -14.80 19.63
CA ILE A 641 5.99 -15.00 18.75
C ILE A 641 5.10 -16.14 19.27
N CYS A 642 5.69 -17.25 19.72
CA CYS A 642 4.94 -18.36 20.33
C CYS A 642 4.12 -17.89 21.54
N THR A 643 4.68 -17.03 22.39
CA THR A 643 3.96 -16.47 23.54
C THR A 643 2.89 -15.46 23.15
N VAL A 644 3.08 -14.68 22.08
CA VAL A 644 2.03 -13.79 21.53
C VAL A 644 0.85 -14.61 21.03
N ALA A 645 1.09 -15.72 20.32
CA ALA A 645 0.02 -16.61 19.87
C ALA A 645 -0.74 -17.25 21.05
N LEU A 646 -0.03 -17.69 22.10
CA LEU A 646 -0.67 -18.17 23.34
C LEU A 646 -1.54 -17.11 24.00
N LEU A 647 -1.06 -15.86 24.08
CA LEU A 647 -1.81 -14.74 24.62
C LEU A 647 -3.07 -14.43 23.80
N ASN A 648 -2.97 -14.40 22.48
CA ASN A 648 -4.13 -14.24 21.60
C ASN A 648 -5.16 -15.36 21.85
N MET A 649 -4.70 -16.59 22.11
CA MET A 649 -5.58 -17.71 22.45
C MET A 649 -6.26 -17.54 23.81
N VAL A 650 -5.54 -17.04 24.81
CA VAL A 650 -6.10 -16.67 26.12
C VAL A 650 -7.15 -15.56 25.97
N GLU A 651 -6.90 -14.57 25.11
CA GLU A 651 -7.85 -13.50 24.84
C GLU A 651 -9.12 -14.03 24.18
N VAL A 652 -8.99 -14.92 23.19
CA VAL A 652 -10.12 -15.64 22.56
C VAL A 652 -10.95 -16.36 23.64
N GLN A 653 -10.31 -17.09 24.55
CA GLN A 653 -10.99 -17.76 25.66
C GLN A 653 -11.74 -16.76 26.56
N SER A 654 -11.10 -15.64 26.91
CA SER A 654 -11.70 -14.60 27.75
C SER A 654 -12.88 -13.88 27.09
N LYS A 655 -12.96 -13.90 25.75
CA LYS A 655 -14.01 -13.25 24.95
C LYS A 655 -15.00 -14.24 24.32
N ARG A 656 -14.98 -15.49 24.76
CA ARG A 656 -15.84 -16.56 24.22
C ARG A 656 -17.31 -16.18 24.07
N GLU A 657 -17.92 -15.63 25.12
CA GLU A 657 -19.35 -15.28 25.10
C GLU A 657 -19.65 -14.04 24.22
N ASP A 658 -18.66 -13.19 23.98
CA ASP A 658 -18.80 -12.06 23.05
C ASP A 658 -18.61 -12.53 21.59
N LEU A 659 -17.68 -13.46 21.36
CA LEU A 659 -17.43 -14.09 20.05
C LEU A 659 -18.63 -14.92 19.56
N LYS A 660 -19.30 -15.65 20.44
CA LYS A 660 -20.51 -16.44 20.11
C LYS A 660 -21.70 -15.59 19.63
N LYS A 661 -21.75 -14.31 20.02
CA LYS A 661 -22.83 -13.38 19.61
C LYS A 661 -22.62 -12.82 18.21
N ILE A 662 -21.48 -13.12 17.58
CA ILE A 662 -21.18 -12.69 16.21
C ILE A 662 -21.89 -13.65 15.27
N GLU A 663 -23.01 -13.16 14.73
CA GLU A 663 -23.79 -13.82 13.67
C GLU A 663 -23.38 -13.29 12.30
N LYS A 664 -24.01 -13.81 11.25
CA LYS A 664 -23.86 -13.33 9.88
C LYS A 664 -24.18 -11.83 9.80
N PHE A 665 -23.30 -11.05 9.16
CA PHE A 665 -23.53 -9.61 8.96
C PHE A 665 -24.60 -9.37 7.89
N ASP A 666 -25.29 -8.23 8.01
CA ASP A 666 -26.24 -7.72 7.01
C ASP A 666 -25.55 -7.65 5.63
N THR A 667 -26.31 -7.88 4.55
CA THR A 667 -25.82 -7.88 3.15
C THR A 667 -25.01 -6.64 2.82
N GLU A 668 -25.55 -5.46 3.09
CA GLU A 668 -24.89 -4.17 2.86
C GLU A 668 -23.47 -4.10 3.45
N ILE A 669 -23.27 -4.61 4.67
CA ILE A 669 -21.95 -4.59 5.32
C ILE A 669 -20.98 -5.55 4.64
N ARG A 670 -21.47 -6.73 4.22
CA ARG A 670 -20.65 -7.72 3.53
C ARG A 670 -20.25 -7.24 2.13
N ASP A 671 -21.11 -6.46 1.48
CA ASP A 671 -20.85 -5.84 0.18
C ASP A 671 -19.85 -4.69 0.30
N GLU A 672 -19.97 -3.85 1.32
CA GLU A 672 -18.94 -2.84 1.59
C GLU A 672 -17.59 -3.47 1.96
N MET A 673 -17.58 -4.55 2.74
CA MET A 673 -16.38 -5.37 2.95
C MET A 673 -15.88 -6.03 1.64
N LYS A 674 -16.73 -6.15 0.60
CA LYS A 674 -16.35 -6.65 -0.72
C LYS A 674 -15.69 -5.57 -1.57
N TYR A 675 -16.23 -4.37 -1.57
CA TYR A 675 -15.67 -3.21 -2.26
C TYR A 675 -14.38 -2.70 -1.61
N ALA A 676 -14.26 -2.79 -0.29
CA ALA A 676 -13.06 -2.38 0.45
C ALA A 676 -11.84 -3.30 0.26
N GLY A 677 -11.98 -4.42 -0.48
CA GLY A 677 -10.86 -5.21 -1.01
C GLY A 677 -10.81 -6.68 -0.58
N ALA A 678 -9.94 -7.45 -1.24
CA ALA A 678 -9.82 -8.90 -1.06
C ALA A 678 -9.42 -9.32 0.38
N LEU A 679 -8.74 -8.45 1.12
CA LEU A 679 -8.24 -8.71 2.47
C LEU A 679 -9.32 -8.70 3.57
N LEU A 680 -10.57 -8.33 3.24
CA LEU A 680 -11.71 -8.41 4.17
C LEU A 680 -12.63 -9.61 3.88
N ARG A 681 -12.29 -10.45 2.90
CA ARG A 681 -13.12 -11.59 2.47
C ARG A 681 -13.52 -12.51 3.63
N ASN A 682 -12.57 -12.87 4.50
CA ASN A 682 -12.83 -13.81 5.60
C ASN A 682 -13.53 -13.15 6.80
N PHE A 683 -13.66 -11.82 6.82
CA PHE A 683 -14.46 -11.10 7.82
C PHE A 683 -15.94 -10.99 7.43
N ARG A 684 -16.31 -11.31 6.19
CA ARG A 684 -17.69 -11.22 5.70
C ARG A 684 -18.62 -12.25 6.33
N ASP A 685 -18.10 -13.45 6.58
CA ASP A 685 -18.83 -14.52 7.27
C ASP A 685 -17.92 -15.24 8.28
N PRO A 686 -17.68 -14.62 9.45
CA PRO A 686 -16.69 -15.12 10.40
C PRO A 686 -17.23 -16.26 11.28
N LYS A 687 -18.52 -16.60 11.19
CA LYS A 687 -19.21 -17.46 12.16
C LYS A 687 -18.60 -18.86 12.27
N ASP A 688 -18.33 -19.49 11.14
CA ASP A 688 -17.78 -20.84 11.09
C ASP A 688 -16.33 -20.85 11.61
N SER A 689 -15.53 -19.88 11.17
CA SER A 689 -14.16 -19.69 11.66
C SER A 689 -14.12 -19.43 13.16
N ILE A 690 -15.01 -18.59 13.71
CA ILE A 690 -15.11 -18.35 15.17
C ILE A 690 -15.45 -19.64 15.90
N THR A 691 -16.42 -20.41 15.38
CA THR A 691 -16.85 -21.67 16.00
C THR A 691 -15.70 -22.68 16.04
N GLU A 692 -14.95 -22.79 14.95
CA GLU A 692 -13.77 -23.63 14.86
C GLU A 692 -12.66 -23.18 15.80
N ILE A 693 -12.34 -21.88 15.84
CA ILE A 693 -11.35 -21.29 16.75
C ILE A 693 -11.72 -21.65 18.19
N LEU A 694 -12.96 -21.40 18.62
CA LEU A 694 -13.40 -21.69 19.99
C LEU A 694 -13.28 -23.18 20.33
N LYS A 695 -13.63 -24.07 19.39
CA LYS A 695 -13.49 -25.52 19.57
C LYS A 695 -12.01 -25.92 19.74
N LYS A 696 -11.12 -25.40 18.91
CA LYS A 696 -9.67 -25.67 19.01
C LYS A 696 -9.08 -25.03 20.27
N THR A 697 -9.54 -23.85 20.69
CA THR A 697 -9.18 -23.23 21.98
C THR A 697 -9.54 -24.14 23.16
N ASP A 698 -10.74 -24.73 23.16
CA ASP A 698 -11.19 -25.64 24.23
C ASP A 698 -10.28 -26.90 24.30
N GLN A 699 -9.85 -27.42 23.14
CA GLN A 699 -8.90 -28.54 23.06
C GLN A 699 -7.53 -28.15 23.61
N VAL A 700 -6.98 -26.99 23.20
CA VAL A 700 -5.71 -26.46 23.67
C VAL A 700 -5.73 -26.25 25.18
N ASN A 701 -6.83 -25.71 25.73
CA ASN A 701 -6.97 -25.52 27.17
C ASN A 701 -7.02 -26.85 27.95
N LYS A 702 -7.66 -27.89 27.39
CA LYS A 702 -7.63 -29.23 27.98
C LYS A 702 -6.22 -29.83 28.01
N LEU A 703 -5.45 -29.66 26.93
CA LEU A 703 -4.05 -30.11 26.86
C LEU A 703 -3.15 -29.31 27.80
N ALA A 704 -3.36 -27.99 27.92
CA ALA A 704 -2.66 -27.16 28.89
C ALA A 704 -2.85 -27.69 30.33
N LYS A 705 -4.08 -28.05 30.71
CA LYS A 705 -4.38 -28.67 32.01
C LYS A 705 -3.62 -29.99 32.22
N GLN A 706 -3.48 -30.80 31.17
CA GLN A 706 -2.77 -32.07 31.23
C GLN A 706 -1.25 -31.91 31.32
N TRP A 707 -0.69 -30.91 30.64
CA TRP A 707 0.76 -30.77 30.49
C TRP A 707 1.40 -29.72 31.40
N LYS A 708 0.63 -28.89 32.11
CA LYS A 708 1.18 -27.78 32.91
C LYS A 708 2.26 -28.18 33.93
N ASP A 709 2.20 -29.41 34.44
CA ASP A 709 3.13 -29.91 35.46
C ASP A 709 4.27 -30.78 34.87
N GLU A 710 4.26 -31.01 33.55
CA GLU A 710 5.23 -31.83 32.81
C GLU A 710 6.57 -31.10 32.55
N ASP A 711 7.51 -31.76 31.87
CA ASP A 711 8.75 -31.11 31.40
C ASP A 711 8.43 -30.00 30.37
N PRO A 712 9.14 -28.85 30.37
CA PRO A 712 8.92 -27.76 29.41
C PRO A 712 8.97 -28.21 27.94
N SER A 713 9.77 -29.24 27.63
CA SER A 713 9.84 -29.81 26.28
C SER A 713 8.52 -30.48 25.86
N LYS A 714 7.79 -31.06 26.82
CA LYS A 714 6.45 -31.64 26.61
C LYS A 714 5.37 -30.57 26.61
N MET A 715 5.47 -29.58 27.51
CA MET A 715 4.58 -28.41 27.49
C MET A 715 4.60 -27.69 26.13
N ALA A 716 5.79 -27.61 25.50
CA ALA A 716 5.99 -26.90 24.23
C ALA A 716 5.25 -27.54 23.03
N GLU A 717 4.73 -28.76 23.16
CA GLU A 717 3.83 -29.35 22.17
C GLU A 717 2.54 -28.53 21.99
N ILE A 718 2.19 -27.68 22.95
CA ILE A 718 1.04 -26.77 22.84
C ILE A 718 1.18 -25.80 21.67
N PHE A 719 2.41 -25.41 21.30
CA PHE A 719 2.65 -24.54 20.14
C PHE A 719 2.24 -25.21 18.83
N TYR A 720 2.52 -26.51 18.69
CA TYR A 720 2.13 -27.29 17.52
C TYR A 720 0.60 -27.37 17.39
N GLN A 721 -0.12 -27.50 18.50
CA GLN A 721 -1.59 -27.51 18.50
C GLN A 721 -2.16 -26.17 18.03
N ILE A 722 -1.53 -25.06 18.43
CA ILE A 722 -1.93 -23.72 17.99
C ILE A 722 -1.57 -23.49 16.52
N ALA A 723 -0.45 -24.04 16.03
CA ALA A 723 -0.04 -23.95 14.62
C ALA A 723 -1.06 -24.58 13.64
N GLY A 724 -1.91 -25.50 14.14
CA GLY A 724 -3.02 -26.09 13.38
C GLY A 724 -4.30 -25.24 13.35
N ILE A 725 -4.26 -24.00 13.85
CA ILE A 725 -5.39 -23.06 13.84
C ILE A 725 -5.07 -21.99 12.80
N ASP A 726 -5.85 -21.90 11.73
CA ASP A 726 -5.66 -20.84 10.73
C ASP A 726 -6.29 -19.53 11.21
N GLY A 727 -7.53 -19.61 11.70
CA GLY A 727 -8.26 -18.49 12.27
C GLY A 727 -9.00 -17.64 11.22
N ILE A 728 -9.10 -16.32 11.42
CA ILE A 728 -9.69 -15.39 10.43
C ILE A 728 -8.56 -14.57 9.80
N ILE A 729 -8.21 -14.94 8.57
CA ILE A 729 -7.13 -14.32 7.81
C ILE A 729 -7.63 -13.00 7.22
N GLY A 730 -6.92 -11.90 7.44
CA GLY A 730 -7.23 -10.64 6.76
C GLY A 730 -6.83 -9.39 7.54
N ASN A 731 -7.19 -8.23 7.00
CA ASN A 731 -6.71 -6.95 7.49
C ASN A 731 -7.70 -6.28 8.48
N ARG A 732 -7.41 -6.36 9.78
CA ARG A 732 -8.20 -5.71 10.85
C ARG A 732 -8.19 -4.18 10.77
N GLU A 733 -7.13 -3.58 10.23
CA GLU A 733 -7.06 -2.13 9.97
C GLU A 733 -8.07 -1.72 8.89
N GLY A 734 -8.20 -2.52 7.83
CA GLY A 734 -9.19 -2.35 6.78
C GLY A 734 -10.61 -2.39 7.35
N LEU A 735 -10.88 -3.34 8.25
CA LEU A 735 -12.18 -3.47 8.91
C LEU A 735 -12.50 -2.26 9.83
N ALA A 736 -11.48 -1.75 10.53
CA ALA A 736 -11.61 -0.57 11.37
C ALA A 736 -11.81 0.73 10.55
N LYS A 737 -11.13 0.84 9.40
CA LYS A 737 -11.26 1.95 8.44
C LYS A 737 -12.65 1.99 7.83
N LEU A 738 -13.16 0.85 7.36
CA LEU A 738 -14.53 0.70 6.85
C LEU A 738 -15.58 1.22 7.85
N LEU A 739 -15.49 0.75 9.11
CA LEU A 739 -16.35 1.24 10.20
C LEU A 739 -16.21 2.73 10.50
N TYR A 740 -15.05 3.32 10.22
CA TYR A 740 -14.80 4.73 10.41
C TYR A 740 -15.45 5.54 9.28
N GLU A 741 -15.25 5.14 8.03
CA GLU A 741 -15.75 5.81 6.84
C GLU A 741 -17.28 5.85 6.81
N HIS A 742 -17.93 4.71 7.06
CA HIS A 742 -19.39 4.58 6.99
C HIS A 742 -20.11 4.82 8.33
N ARG A 743 -19.43 5.39 9.34
CA ARG A 743 -19.95 5.51 10.72
C ARG A 743 -21.25 6.30 10.89
N LYS A 744 -21.64 7.09 9.89
CA LYS A 744 -22.87 7.90 9.90
C LYS A 744 -24.08 7.10 9.40
N GLU A 745 -23.84 6.05 8.63
CA GLU A 745 -24.88 5.21 8.05
C GLU A 745 -25.55 4.36 9.13
N ARG A 746 -26.86 4.12 8.96
CA ARG A 746 -27.66 3.43 9.98
C ARG A 746 -27.20 1.98 10.19
N VAL A 747 -26.84 1.29 9.11
CA VAL A 747 -26.46 -0.12 9.11
C VAL A 747 -25.10 -0.34 9.78
N PHE A 748 -24.11 0.48 9.44
CA PHE A 748 -22.81 0.49 10.14
C PHE A 748 -22.90 0.90 11.61
N ARG A 749 -23.84 1.79 11.99
CA ARG A 749 -24.10 2.10 13.41
C ARG A 749 -24.64 0.90 14.18
N LYS A 750 -25.49 0.07 13.56
CA LYS A 750 -26.03 -1.16 14.17
C LYS A 750 -24.99 -2.26 14.30
N ALA A 751 -24.09 -2.40 13.34
CA ALA A 751 -23.03 -3.41 13.38
C ALA A 751 -21.77 -2.99 14.16
N ALA A 752 -21.59 -1.69 14.42
CA ALA A 752 -20.47 -1.17 15.18
C ALA A 752 -20.22 -1.88 16.52
N PRO A 753 -21.23 -2.26 17.34
CA PRO A 753 -21.01 -3.03 18.57
C PRO A 753 -20.54 -4.47 18.32
N LYS A 754 -21.00 -5.13 17.24
CA LYS A 754 -20.55 -6.48 16.86
C LYS A 754 -19.12 -6.46 16.32
N LEU A 755 -18.71 -5.36 15.69
CA LEU A 755 -17.38 -5.21 15.10
C LEU A 755 -16.35 -4.54 16.06
N LYS A 756 -16.79 -3.73 17.04
CA LYS A 756 -15.91 -2.96 17.97
C LYS A 756 -15.88 -3.51 19.41
N LYS A 757 -14.77 -3.21 20.09
CA LYS A 757 -14.38 -3.46 21.49
C LYS A 757 -14.99 -4.73 22.12
N LYS A 758 -14.13 -5.76 22.24
CA LYS A 758 -14.36 -7.12 22.78
C LYS A 758 -14.77 -8.17 21.73
N THR A 759 -14.72 -7.84 20.44
CA THR A 759 -15.09 -8.73 19.32
C THR A 759 -13.98 -8.76 18.24
N LEU A 760 -14.30 -8.59 16.94
CA LEU A 760 -13.39 -8.86 15.81
C LEU A 760 -12.22 -7.88 15.64
N ILE A 761 -12.43 -6.57 15.77
CA ILE A 761 -11.34 -5.59 15.58
C ILE A 761 -10.32 -5.65 16.73
N SER A 762 -10.75 -5.99 17.93
CA SER A 762 -9.89 -5.97 19.12
C SER A 762 -9.09 -7.24 19.35
N LEU A 763 -9.47 -8.36 18.74
CA LEU A 763 -8.78 -9.64 18.88
C LEU A 763 -7.89 -9.88 17.67
N ASN A 764 -6.71 -10.46 17.86
CA ASN A 764 -5.97 -11.00 16.74
C ASN A 764 -6.37 -12.47 16.54
N LEU A 765 -7.09 -12.72 15.46
CA LEU A 765 -7.62 -14.04 15.11
C LEU A 765 -6.87 -14.68 13.94
N ASP A 766 -5.84 -14.03 13.39
CA ASP A 766 -4.99 -14.59 12.33
C ASP A 766 -3.86 -15.40 12.98
N PHE A 767 -4.12 -16.69 13.22
CA PHE A 767 -3.14 -17.60 13.79
C PHE A 767 -2.21 -18.18 12.71
N GLN A 768 -2.64 -18.16 11.44
CA GLN A 768 -1.83 -18.58 10.30
C GLN A 768 -0.52 -17.77 10.19
N THR A 769 -0.57 -16.48 10.49
CA THR A 769 0.61 -15.59 10.52
C THR A 769 1.72 -16.10 11.45
N TYR A 770 1.38 -16.86 12.50
CA TYR A 770 2.34 -17.39 13.47
C TYR A 770 2.82 -18.82 13.16
N LYS A 771 2.19 -19.51 12.20
CA LYS A 771 2.34 -20.95 11.96
C LYS A 771 3.78 -21.41 11.86
N SER A 772 4.60 -20.78 11.00
CA SER A 772 6.00 -21.17 10.82
C SER A 772 6.81 -21.09 12.12
N ARG A 773 6.58 -20.08 12.96
CA ARG A 773 7.34 -19.86 14.19
C ARG A 773 6.84 -20.74 15.33
N LEU A 774 5.54 -21.04 15.36
CA LEU A 774 4.95 -21.99 16.30
C LEU A 774 5.48 -23.41 16.09
N LEU A 775 5.70 -23.84 14.85
CA LEU A 775 6.33 -25.14 14.54
C LEU A 775 7.77 -25.23 15.06
N ASP A 776 8.49 -24.11 15.11
CA ASP A 776 9.86 -24.02 15.66
C ASP A 776 9.90 -23.87 17.20
N GLY A 777 8.75 -23.61 17.84
CA GLY A 777 8.67 -23.29 19.28
C GLY A 777 9.21 -24.42 20.16
N ARG A 778 8.86 -25.68 19.83
CA ARG A 778 9.35 -26.86 20.57
C ARG A 778 10.87 -26.99 20.51
N PHE A 779 11.45 -26.86 19.31
CA PHE A 779 12.91 -26.94 19.13
C PHE A 779 13.64 -25.80 19.85
N THR A 780 13.02 -24.63 19.88
CA THR A 780 13.53 -23.47 20.62
C THR A 780 13.58 -23.75 22.12
N VAL A 781 12.49 -24.28 22.71
CA VAL A 781 12.45 -24.65 24.14
C VAL A 781 13.49 -25.73 24.47
N ILE A 782 13.64 -26.76 23.63
CA ILE A 782 14.66 -27.81 23.81
C ILE A 782 16.08 -27.21 23.78
N THR A 783 16.34 -26.28 22.87
CA THR A 783 17.65 -25.62 22.75
C THR A 783 17.94 -24.73 23.95
N LEU A 784 16.95 -23.96 24.40
CA LEU A 784 17.06 -23.12 25.60
C LEU A 784 17.30 -23.98 26.84
N LYS A 785 16.62 -25.11 26.97
CA LYS A 785 16.86 -26.06 28.07
C LYS A 785 18.31 -26.55 28.08
N LYS A 786 18.86 -26.95 26.93
CA LYS A 786 20.28 -27.34 26.81
C LYS A 786 21.23 -26.21 27.19
N TYR A 787 20.94 -24.99 26.75
CA TYR A 787 21.71 -23.79 27.11
C TYR A 787 21.69 -23.54 28.62
N PHE A 788 20.52 -23.57 29.26
CA PHE A 788 20.39 -23.39 30.70
C PHE A 788 21.10 -24.52 31.48
N ASP A 789 21.02 -25.75 30.99
CA ASP A 789 21.74 -26.90 31.55
C ASP A 789 23.27 -26.71 31.50
N GLU A 790 23.79 -26.12 30.43
CA GLU A 790 25.21 -25.81 30.29
C GLU A 790 25.65 -24.72 31.28
N ILE A 791 24.94 -23.59 31.33
CA ILE A 791 25.34 -22.46 32.19
C ILE A 791 25.11 -22.71 33.69
N PHE A 792 24.17 -23.60 34.03
CA PHE A 792 23.89 -23.99 35.42
C PHE A 792 24.65 -25.23 35.88
N GLY A 793 25.45 -25.85 34.99
CA GLY A 793 26.39 -26.92 35.34
C GLY A 793 25.78 -28.32 35.41
N HIS A 794 24.66 -28.54 34.72
CA HIS A 794 23.94 -29.82 34.67
C HIS A 794 24.48 -30.78 33.59
N VAL A 795 25.44 -30.35 32.78
CA VAL A 795 26.11 -31.15 31.74
C VAL A 795 27.49 -31.61 32.23
N LYS A 796 27.79 -32.92 32.18
CA LYS A 796 29.13 -33.47 32.49
C LYS A 796 30.15 -33.01 31.44
N LYS A 797 31.16 -32.24 31.85
CA LYS A 797 32.31 -31.87 30.99
C LYS A 797 33.11 -33.13 30.61
N SER A 798 33.34 -33.33 29.32
CA SER A 798 34.41 -34.22 28.82
C SER A 798 35.78 -33.61 29.17
N ASN A 799 36.64 -34.41 29.81
CA ASN A 799 37.95 -34.05 30.37
C ASN A 799 38.83 -33.18 29.44
N PRO A 800 39.30 -32.01 29.91
CA PRO A 800 40.48 -31.34 29.40
C PRO A 800 41.63 -31.53 30.41
N ASN A 801 42.34 -32.65 30.31
CA ASN A 801 43.64 -32.81 30.97
C ASN A 801 44.74 -32.46 29.97
N GLU A 802 45.34 -31.28 30.10
CA GLU A 802 46.79 -31.15 30.12
C GLU A 802 47.18 -29.77 30.66
N LYS A 803 47.89 -29.77 31.80
CA LYS A 803 48.44 -28.59 32.46
C LYS A 803 49.92 -28.52 32.12
N THR A 804 50.42 -27.35 31.74
CA THR A 804 51.86 -27.04 31.84
C THR A 804 52.06 -25.69 32.53
N LYS A 805 52.75 -25.73 33.67
CA LYS A 805 53.34 -24.59 34.38
C LYS A 805 54.72 -24.28 33.77
N VAL A 806 55.12 -23.01 33.70
CA VAL A 806 56.50 -22.61 33.39
C VAL A 806 56.97 -21.49 34.33
N VAL A 807 58.20 -21.64 34.83
CA VAL A 807 58.97 -20.76 35.73
C VAL A 807 60.07 -20.04 34.92
N VAL A 808 60.52 -18.87 35.39
CA VAL A 808 61.44 -17.90 34.72
C VAL A 808 62.91 -18.11 35.14
N GLU A 809 63.89 -18.02 34.21
CA GLU A 809 65.05 -17.05 34.20
C GLU A 809 66.14 -17.27 33.07
N LYS A 810 66.62 -16.13 32.52
CA LYS A 810 67.84 -15.64 31.76
C LYS A 810 68.99 -16.59 31.33
N HIS A 811 69.91 -16.32 30.35
CA HIS A 811 70.17 -15.40 29.21
C HIS A 811 71.46 -15.91 28.47
N THR A 812 71.52 -16.01 27.12
CA THR A 812 72.74 -15.90 26.24
C THR A 812 72.38 -16.06 24.73
N PRO A 813 73.28 -15.81 23.74
CA PRO A 813 73.47 -14.57 22.97
C PRO A 813 72.79 -14.55 21.56
N ILE A 814 72.61 -13.34 21.03
CA ILE A 814 71.46 -12.92 20.19
C ILE A 814 71.50 -13.32 18.69
N VAL A 815 72.64 -13.73 18.12
CA VAL A 815 72.74 -13.81 16.65
C VAL A 815 72.36 -15.19 16.08
N LEU A 816 72.64 -16.29 16.78
CA LEU A 816 72.24 -17.65 16.36
C LEU A 816 70.74 -17.95 16.64
N ILE A 817 70.21 -17.30 17.67
CA ILE A 817 68.82 -17.42 18.11
C ILE A 817 67.87 -16.78 17.10
N ILE A 818 68.22 -15.67 16.45
CA ILE A 818 67.29 -15.01 15.50
C ILE A 818 66.95 -15.93 14.31
N LEU A 819 67.91 -16.66 13.75
CA LEU A 819 67.64 -17.55 12.62
C LEU A 819 66.83 -18.80 13.02
N ILE A 820 67.13 -19.39 14.19
CA ILE A 820 66.38 -20.53 14.72
C ILE A 820 64.99 -20.10 15.22
N VAL A 821 64.87 -18.94 15.86
CA VAL A 821 63.59 -18.38 16.32
C VAL A 821 62.73 -17.97 15.14
N VAL A 822 63.28 -17.41 14.07
CA VAL A 822 62.50 -17.13 12.85
C VAL A 822 62.04 -18.43 12.18
N GLY A 823 62.92 -19.44 12.10
CA GLY A 823 62.55 -20.77 11.59
C GLY A 823 61.48 -21.48 12.43
N VAL A 824 61.61 -21.43 13.77
CA VAL A 824 60.64 -21.98 14.72
C VAL A 824 59.36 -21.15 14.75
N LEU A 825 59.41 -19.81 14.63
CA LEU A 825 58.22 -18.97 14.49
C LEU A 825 57.49 -19.27 13.20
N LEU A 826 58.21 -19.44 12.09
CA LEU A 826 57.61 -19.85 10.82
C LEU A 826 57.00 -21.25 10.93
N LEU A 827 57.67 -22.21 11.56
CA LEU A 827 57.12 -23.54 11.80
C LEU A 827 55.93 -23.53 12.78
N LEU A 828 55.94 -22.67 13.79
CA LEU A 828 54.81 -22.47 14.72
C LEU A 828 53.64 -21.77 14.01
N ILE A 829 53.90 -20.78 13.15
CA ILE A 829 52.88 -20.10 12.34
C ILE A 829 52.29 -21.10 11.34
N ILE A 830 53.12 -21.89 10.65
CA ILE A 830 52.68 -22.96 9.76
C ILE A 830 51.89 -24.00 10.57
N GLY A 831 52.36 -24.37 11.76
CA GLY A 831 51.66 -25.28 12.67
C GLY A 831 50.28 -24.75 13.08
N VAL A 832 50.17 -23.46 13.44
CA VAL A 832 48.90 -22.79 13.77
C VAL A 832 47.98 -22.72 12.54
N ILE A 833 48.53 -22.45 11.35
CA ILE A 833 47.78 -22.45 10.07
C ILE A 833 47.26 -23.87 9.79
N VAL A 834 48.09 -24.90 9.91
CA VAL A 834 47.67 -26.30 9.71
C VAL A 834 46.61 -26.71 10.74
N ILE A 835 46.82 -26.43 12.03
CA ILE A 835 45.84 -26.71 13.11
C ILE A 835 44.53 -25.96 12.85
N TYR A 836 44.59 -24.68 12.46
CA TYR A 836 43.40 -23.92 12.09
C TYR A 836 42.70 -24.55 10.89
N GLY A 837 43.45 -24.98 9.88
CA GLY A 837 42.99 -25.72 8.70
C GLY A 837 42.31 -27.05 9.00
N LEU A 838 42.59 -27.69 10.14
CA LEU A 838 41.89 -28.91 10.57
C LEU A 838 40.49 -28.60 11.17
N THR A 839 40.25 -27.36 11.61
CA THR A 839 38.93 -26.93 12.09
C THR A 839 37.93 -26.73 10.95
N LYS A 840 36.62 -26.86 11.23
CA LYS A 840 35.56 -26.63 10.22
C LYS A 840 35.64 -25.23 9.61
N LYS A 841 35.84 -24.19 10.45
CA LYS A 841 35.97 -22.79 9.99
C LYS A 841 37.24 -22.55 9.18
N GLY A 842 38.37 -23.17 9.56
CA GLY A 842 39.61 -23.04 8.79
C GLY A 842 39.55 -23.74 7.43
N ARG A 843 38.97 -24.94 7.34
CA ARG A 843 38.72 -25.61 6.05
C ARG A 843 37.90 -24.75 5.10
N GLU A 844 36.82 -24.16 5.62
CA GLU A 844 35.95 -23.28 4.84
C GLU A 844 36.69 -22.02 4.38
N LYS A 845 37.47 -21.39 5.27
CA LYS A 845 38.26 -20.21 4.95
C LYS A 845 39.36 -20.51 3.92
N TYR A 846 40.04 -21.65 4.03
CA TYR A 846 41.05 -22.09 3.05
C TYR A 846 40.42 -22.44 1.72
N LYS A 847 39.23 -23.07 1.71
CA LYS A 847 38.47 -23.30 0.48
C LYS A 847 38.08 -21.98 -0.20
N ASN A 848 37.57 -21.00 0.55
CA ASN A 848 37.23 -19.69 -0.02
C ASN A 848 38.46 -18.92 -0.49
N LEU A 849 39.58 -19.01 0.23
CA LEU A 849 40.85 -18.42 -0.20
C LEU A 849 41.36 -19.06 -1.49
N TYR A 850 41.32 -20.40 -1.58
CA TYR A 850 41.64 -21.15 -2.77
C TYR A 850 40.75 -20.73 -3.94
N LEU A 851 39.42 -20.66 -3.74
CA LEU A 851 38.48 -20.24 -4.78
C LEU A 851 38.73 -18.79 -5.24
N PHE A 852 39.10 -17.90 -4.33
CA PHE A 852 39.41 -16.51 -4.68
C PHE A 852 40.66 -16.40 -5.58
N TYR A 853 41.69 -17.20 -5.32
CA TYR A 853 42.93 -17.14 -6.10
C TYR A 853 42.92 -18.03 -7.35
N PHE A 854 42.37 -19.24 -7.24
CA PHE A 854 42.48 -20.35 -8.19
C PHE A 854 41.12 -20.98 -8.58
N GLY A 855 40.00 -20.47 -8.07
CA GLY A 855 38.69 -21.01 -8.40
C GLY A 855 38.37 -20.85 -9.89
N LYS A 856 37.90 -21.93 -10.49
CA LYS A 856 37.40 -21.92 -11.87
C LYS A 856 35.94 -21.42 -11.90
N PRO A 857 35.45 -20.86 -13.02
CA PRO A 857 34.08 -20.35 -13.13
C PRO A 857 33.01 -21.34 -12.63
N GLU A 858 33.16 -22.63 -12.93
CA GLU A 858 32.19 -23.66 -12.56
C GLU A 858 32.03 -23.81 -11.04
N GLU A 859 33.06 -23.49 -10.25
CA GLU A 859 32.99 -23.51 -8.79
C GLU A 859 32.25 -22.28 -8.22
N PHE A 860 32.25 -21.16 -8.94
CA PHE A 860 31.43 -19.99 -8.59
C PHE A 860 29.97 -20.23 -8.95
N GLU A 861 29.70 -20.87 -10.10
CA GLU A 861 28.34 -21.22 -10.55
C GLU A 861 27.60 -22.13 -9.56
N LYS A 862 28.32 -23.05 -8.90
CA LYS A 862 27.77 -23.87 -7.81
C LYS A 862 27.22 -23.05 -6.64
N ARG A 863 27.69 -21.80 -6.45
CA ARG A 863 27.18 -20.91 -5.39
C ARG A 863 26.21 -19.87 -5.92
N TRP A 864 26.48 -19.29 -7.09
CA TRP A 864 25.59 -18.28 -7.68
C TRP A 864 24.25 -18.82 -8.17
N ARG A 865 24.09 -20.13 -8.36
CA ARG A 865 22.75 -20.73 -8.56
C ARG A 865 21.76 -20.41 -7.44
N TYR A 866 22.24 -20.02 -6.26
CA TYR A 866 21.39 -19.60 -5.14
C TYR A 866 21.22 -18.08 -5.04
N SER A 867 21.81 -17.29 -5.94
CA SER A 867 21.79 -15.82 -5.87
C SER A 867 20.38 -15.25 -5.88
N SER A 868 19.43 -15.87 -6.60
CA SER A 868 18.01 -15.46 -6.56
C SER A 868 17.40 -15.51 -5.16
N PHE A 869 17.90 -16.38 -4.28
CA PHE A 869 17.43 -16.56 -2.90
C PHE A 869 18.29 -15.81 -1.88
N LEU A 870 19.62 -15.78 -2.09
CA LEU A 870 20.58 -15.22 -1.16
C LEU A 870 20.77 -13.70 -1.32
N ASP A 871 20.70 -13.22 -2.56
CA ASP A 871 21.05 -11.85 -2.91
C ASP A 871 19.83 -10.92 -2.92
N LYS A 872 18.64 -11.42 -2.54
CA LYS A 872 17.40 -10.63 -2.46
C LYS A 872 17.02 -10.27 -1.02
N VAL A 873 16.51 -9.04 -0.83
CA VAL A 873 15.89 -8.54 0.41
C VAL A 873 14.52 -7.98 0.03
N ASN A 874 13.45 -8.44 0.69
CA ASN A 874 12.06 -8.08 0.37
C ASN A 874 11.65 -8.34 -1.10
N GLY A 875 12.27 -9.33 -1.76
CA GLY A 875 12.00 -9.65 -3.18
C GLY A 875 12.81 -8.86 -4.19
N GLU A 876 13.59 -7.86 -3.77
CA GLU A 876 14.47 -7.07 -4.64
C GLU A 876 15.94 -7.46 -4.47
N ASN A 877 16.75 -7.36 -5.53
CA ASN A 877 18.18 -7.63 -5.45
C ASN A 877 18.89 -6.57 -4.58
N ALA A 878 19.54 -7.01 -3.51
CA ALA A 878 20.12 -6.17 -2.46
C ALA A 878 21.21 -5.22 -2.97
N LEU A 879 21.97 -5.63 -3.99
CA LEU A 879 22.95 -4.74 -4.60
C LEU A 879 22.25 -3.65 -5.41
N LEU A 880 21.29 -4.01 -6.26
CA LEU A 880 20.56 -3.05 -7.09
C LEU A 880 19.74 -2.05 -6.26
N SER A 881 19.08 -2.49 -5.20
CA SER A 881 18.33 -1.62 -4.29
C SER A 881 19.25 -0.63 -3.57
N SER A 882 20.42 -1.08 -3.09
CA SER A 882 21.39 -0.20 -2.43
C SER A 882 21.93 0.91 -3.34
N ILE A 883 22.03 0.68 -4.66
CA ILE A 883 22.42 1.72 -5.62
C ILE A 883 21.30 2.75 -5.81
N HIS A 884 20.05 2.31 -5.85
CA HIS A 884 18.90 3.20 -5.99
C HIS A 884 18.72 4.10 -4.75
N GLU A 885 18.94 3.54 -3.56
CA GLU A 885 18.88 4.27 -2.28
C GLU A 885 20.16 5.09 -1.97
N ILE A 886 21.20 4.95 -2.80
CA ILE A 886 22.53 5.58 -2.60
C ILE A 886 23.16 5.13 -1.26
N ASP A 887 22.87 3.90 -0.83
CA ASP A 887 23.40 3.32 0.39
C ASP A 887 24.71 2.58 0.13
N LYS A 888 25.82 3.32 0.27
CA LYS A 888 27.17 2.77 0.15
C LYS A 888 27.45 1.66 1.15
N THR A 889 26.87 1.71 2.36
CA THR A 889 27.15 0.74 3.42
C THR A 889 26.55 -0.61 3.06
N ASN A 890 25.26 -0.63 2.71
CA ASN A 890 24.57 -1.85 2.28
C ASN A 890 25.14 -2.39 0.97
N MET A 891 25.51 -1.52 0.03
CA MET A 891 26.25 -1.91 -1.18
C MET A 891 27.55 -2.65 -0.81
N LEU A 892 28.38 -2.09 0.08
CA LEU A 892 29.63 -2.72 0.49
C LEU A 892 29.42 -4.03 1.26
N ILE A 893 28.32 -4.16 2.02
CA ILE A 893 27.95 -5.41 2.70
C ILE A 893 27.60 -6.48 1.67
N ALA A 894 26.75 -6.17 0.69
CA ALA A 894 26.39 -7.06 -0.41
C ALA A 894 27.63 -7.51 -1.19
N LEU A 895 28.49 -6.55 -1.56
CA LEU A 895 29.74 -6.83 -2.26
C LEU A 895 30.72 -7.69 -1.43
N LYS A 896 30.72 -7.56 -0.09
CA LYS A 896 31.55 -8.40 0.80
C LYS A 896 31.05 -9.84 0.90
N ARG A 897 29.74 -10.08 0.76
CA ARG A 897 29.13 -11.41 0.74
C ARG A 897 29.27 -12.13 -0.61
N GLY A 898 29.79 -11.43 -1.62
CA GLY A 898 30.01 -12.00 -2.96
C GLY A 898 28.73 -12.16 -3.78
N VAL A 899 27.76 -11.26 -3.57
CA VAL A 899 26.57 -11.09 -4.43
C VAL A 899 26.96 -11.04 -5.91
N TYR A 900 26.12 -11.58 -6.79
CA TYR A 900 26.33 -11.47 -8.23
C TYR A 900 26.26 -9.99 -8.69
N ILE A 901 27.43 -9.42 -9.01
CA ILE A 901 27.60 -7.97 -9.20
C ILE A 901 26.99 -7.41 -10.51
N ASN A 902 26.76 -8.30 -11.47
CA ASN A 902 26.36 -7.94 -12.84
C ASN A 902 24.87 -8.17 -13.11
N ALA A 903 24.05 -8.34 -12.06
CA ALA A 903 22.61 -8.45 -12.20
C ALA A 903 22.00 -7.20 -12.84
N TYR A 904 20.97 -7.40 -13.66
CA TYR A 904 20.19 -6.34 -14.30
C TYR A 904 18.93 -6.04 -13.48
N ASN A 905 18.57 -4.77 -13.41
CA ASN A 905 17.28 -4.34 -12.86
C ASN A 905 16.16 -4.49 -13.89
N LYS A 906 14.92 -4.21 -13.48
CA LYS A 906 13.72 -4.23 -14.34
C LYS A 906 13.77 -3.27 -15.54
N PHE A 907 14.70 -2.32 -15.54
CA PHE A 907 14.93 -1.38 -16.66
C PHE A 907 16.10 -1.82 -17.56
N GLY A 908 16.58 -3.06 -17.39
CA GLY A 908 17.68 -3.59 -18.18
C GLY A 908 19.04 -2.95 -17.88
N ASN A 909 19.24 -2.34 -16.70
CA ASN A 909 20.50 -1.71 -16.30
C ASN A 909 21.16 -2.49 -15.16
N THR A 910 22.49 -2.67 -15.23
CA THR A 910 23.26 -3.21 -14.08
C THR A 910 23.45 -2.15 -12.98
N ALA A 911 23.96 -2.58 -11.82
CA ALA A 911 24.36 -1.67 -10.73
C ALA A 911 25.33 -0.58 -11.23
N LEU A 912 26.27 -0.93 -12.10
CA LEU A 912 27.26 0.00 -12.63
C LEU A 912 26.67 1.01 -13.63
N HIS A 913 25.72 0.59 -14.47
CA HIS A 913 24.96 1.50 -15.33
C HIS A 913 24.20 2.54 -14.50
N SER A 914 23.48 2.07 -13.48
CA SER A 914 22.64 2.91 -12.62
C SER A 914 23.47 3.92 -11.82
N ALA A 915 24.58 3.48 -11.21
CA ALA A 915 25.50 4.36 -10.49
C ALA A 915 26.15 5.42 -11.39
N THR A 916 26.44 5.06 -12.65
CA THR A 916 27.01 6.00 -13.64
C THR A 916 25.98 7.02 -14.09
N LYS A 917 24.77 6.58 -14.47
CA LYS A 917 23.65 7.47 -14.87
C LYS A 917 23.26 8.45 -13.76
N ALA A 918 23.34 8.03 -12.50
CA ALA A 918 23.02 8.87 -11.35
C ALA A 918 24.12 9.88 -10.98
N GLY A 919 25.35 9.70 -11.48
CA GLY A 919 26.47 10.60 -11.20
C GLY A 919 27.10 10.38 -9.81
N HIS A 920 27.30 9.11 -9.40
CA HIS A 920 27.91 8.75 -8.11
C HIS A 920 29.31 8.11 -8.26
N PRO A 921 30.40 8.92 -8.29
CA PRO A 921 31.77 8.44 -8.51
C PRO A 921 32.21 7.37 -7.51
N GLU A 922 31.85 7.52 -6.23
CA GLU A 922 32.27 6.58 -5.18
C GLU A 922 31.69 5.17 -5.37
N LEU A 923 30.43 5.08 -5.81
CA LEU A 923 29.78 3.82 -6.08
C LEU A 923 30.38 3.17 -7.33
N VAL A 924 30.64 3.96 -8.38
CA VAL A 924 31.32 3.51 -9.61
C VAL A 924 32.72 2.96 -9.31
N ASP A 925 33.54 3.67 -8.52
CA ASP A 925 34.88 3.20 -8.11
C ASP A 925 34.80 1.90 -7.31
N ALA A 926 33.87 1.81 -6.36
CA ALA A 926 33.69 0.61 -5.54
C ALA A 926 33.25 -0.61 -6.36
N LEU A 927 32.23 -0.46 -7.23
CA LEU A 927 31.73 -1.54 -8.08
C LEU A 927 32.82 -2.06 -9.03
N ILE A 928 33.56 -1.18 -9.69
CA ILE A 928 34.65 -1.58 -10.60
C ILE A 928 35.75 -2.35 -9.83
N ARG A 929 36.16 -1.86 -8.65
CA ARG A 929 37.17 -2.53 -7.82
C ARG A 929 36.72 -3.91 -7.31
N HIS A 930 35.42 -4.14 -7.23
CA HIS A 930 34.84 -5.42 -6.85
C HIS A 930 34.53 -6.34 -8.06
N GLY A 931 34.95 -5.96 -9.27
CA GLY A 931 34.87 -6.81 -10.46
C GLY A 931 33.61 -6.62 -11.30
N ALA A 932 32.90 -5.50 -11.15
CA ALA A 932 31.77 -5.18 -12.03
C ALA A 932 32.25 -5.10 -13.48
N ASP A 933 31.53 -5.77 -14.38
CA ASP A 933 31.88 -5.79 -15.79
C ASP A 933 31.41 -4.48 -16.46
N ARG A 934 32.38 -3.82 -17.10
CA ARG A 934 32.20 -2.51 -17.76
C ARG A 934 31.85 -2.65 -19.24
N THR A 935 31.85 -3.87 -19.75
CA THR A 935 31.57 -4.18 -21.17
C THR A 935 30.14 -4.64 -21.39
N LEU A 936 29.38 -4.87 -20.32
CA LEU A 936 27.98 -5.26 -20.41
C LEU A 936 27.15 -4.15 -21.04
N LEU A 937 26.23 -4.53 -21.91
CA LEU A 937 25.31 -3.62 -22.56
C LEU A 937 23.95 -3.70 -21.85
N ASN A 938 23.35 -2.55 -21.57
CA ASN A 938 21.95 -2.47 -21.17
C ASN A 938 21.01 -2.69 -22.36
N VAL A 939 19.70 -2.64 -22.11
CA VAL A 939 18.66 -2.79 -23.17
C VAL A 939 18.64 -1.66 -24.21
N GLU A 940 19.36 -0.57 -23.98
CA GLU A 940 19.60 0.50 -24.96
C GLU A 940 20.90 0.28 -25.76
N ASN A 941 21.53 -0.90 -25.65
CA ASN A 941 22.84 -1.23 -26.23
C ASN A 941 23.98 -0.28 -25.80
N ARG A 942 23.89 0.28 -24.59
CA ARG A 942 24.90 1.17 -24.01
C ARG A 942 25.69 0.45 -22.93
N THR A 943 27.00 0.70 -22.93
CA THR A 943 27.89 0.34 -21.81
C THR A 943 27.64 1.26 -20.61
N PRO A 944 28.10 0.90 -19.39
CA PRO A 944 27.99 1.76 -18.22
C PRO A 944 28.66 3.12 -18.41
N GLU A 945 29.80 3.19 -19.11
CA GLU A 945 30.51 4.45 -19.38
C GLU A 945 29.70 5.37 -20.31
N GLN A 946 28.97 4.81 -21.27
CA GLN A 946 28.09 5.56 -22.18
C GLN A 946 26.82 6.09 -21.50
N MET A 947 26.55 5.72 -20.24
CA MET A 947 25.46 6.29 -19.46
C MET A 947 25.75 7.70 -18.94
N ILE A 948 26.95 8.22 -19.17
CA ILE A 948 27.30 9.62 -18.87
C ILE A 948 26.58 10.51 -19.89
N PRO A 949 25.72 11.47 -19.45
CA PRO A 949 24.93 12.27 -20.38
C PRO A 949 25.78 13.10 -21.35
N PHE A 950 25.35 13.21 -22.61
CA PHE A 950 26.00 14.09 -23.58
C PHE A 950 25.88 15.56 -23.17
N LYS A 951 26.94 16.37 -23.31
CA LYS A 951 26.99 17.78 -22.88
C LYS A 951 26.53 17.99 -21.43
N PHE A 952 26.88 17.08 -20.53
CA PHE A 952 26.48 17.15 -19.13
C PHE A 952 26.91 18.46 -18.43
N GLN A 953 27.97 19.14 -18.89
CA GLN A 953 28.36 20.44 -18.36
C GLN A 953 27.29 21.52 -18.53
N ILE A 954 26.51 21.43 -19.61
CA ILE A 954 25.43 22.38 -19.92
C ILE A 954 24.11 21.89 -19.34
N LEU A 955 23.80 20.60 -19.52
CA LEU A 955 22.51 20.02 -19.12
C LEU A 955 22.40 19.75 -17.61
N TYR A 956 23.53 19.49 -16.95
CA TYR A 956 23.59 19.13 -15.52
C TYR A 956 24.77 19.81 -14.82
N PRO A 957 24.81 21.17 -14.77
CA PRO A 957 25.96 21.91 -14.24
C PRO A 957 26.32 21.54 -12.79
N GLU A 958 25.31 21.31 -11.95
CA GLU A 958 25.43 20.87 -10.55
C GLU A 958 26.13 19.49 -10.38
N ARG A 959 26.15 18.67 -11.43
CA ARG A 959 26.74 17.31 -11.43
C ARG A 959 27.97 17.20 -12.32
N ALA A 960 28.40 18.28 -12.96
CA ALA A 960 29.47 18.25 -13.95
C ALA A 960 30.77 17.69 -13.39
N GLU A 961 31.19 18.17 -12.21
CA GLU A 961 32.40 17.68 -11.53
C GLU A 961 32.32 16.16 -11.25
N ARG A 962 31.14 15.66 -10.84
CA ARG A 962 30.94 14.24 -10.55
C ARG A 962 31.05 13.38 -11.82
N TYR A 963 30.47 13.83 -12.93
CA TYR A 963 30.61 13.11 -14.20
C TYR A 963 32.05 13.13 -14.72
N GLU A 964 32.79 14.23 -14.54
CA GLU A 964 34.23 14.29 -14.86
C GLU A 964 35.05 13.31 -14.00
N GLN A 965 34.75 13.23 -12.70
CA GLN A 965 35.37 12.23 -11.81
C GLN A 965 35.07 10.80 -12.28
N ILE A 966 33.83 10.51 -12.70
CA ILE A 966 33.45 9.21 -13.24
C ILE A 966 34.22 8.89 -14.53
N GLN A 967 34.34 9.84 -15.47
CA GLN A 967 35.15 9.67 -16.67
C GLN A 967 36.61 9.32 -16.32
N ASN A 968 37.17 9.99 -15.31
CA ASN A 968 38.53 9.70 -14.83
C ASN A 968 38.64 8.32 -14.18
N ILE A 969 37.61 7.86 -13.47
CA ILE A 969 37.54 6.49 -12.91
C ILE A 969 37.55 5.44 -14.03
N TYR A 970 36.72 5.60 -15.08
CA TYR A 970 36.71 4.68 -16.22
C TYR A 970 38.06 4.64 -16.93
N LYS A 971 38.66 5.80 -17.22
CA LYS A 971 40.03 5.91 -17.79
C LYS A 971 41.08 5.22 -16.90
N LYS A 972 41.07 5.48 -15.59
CA LYS A 972 42.01 4.91 -14.61
C LYS A 972 41.98 3.38 -14.60
N TYR A 973 40.80 2.78 -14.77
CA TYR A 973 40.63 1.33 -14.72
C TYR A 973 40.52 0.67 -16.10
N GLN A 974 40.56 1.42 -17.21
CA GLN A 974 40.31 0.90 -18.58
C GLN A 974 41.03 -0.42 -18.88
N LYS A 975 42.31 -0.53 -18.51
CA LYS A 975 43.16 -1.73 -18.73
C LYS A 975 43.32 -2.63 -17.49
N LYS A 976 42.57 -2.40 -16.41
CA LYS A 976 42.64 -3.17 -15.17
C LYS A 976 41.46 -4.14 -15.07
N LYS A 977 41.75 -5.40 -14.72
CA LYS A 977 40.73 -6.40 -14.38
C LYS A 977 40.76 -6.64 -12.87
N TYR A 978 39.58 -6.67 -12.26
CA TYR A 978 39.40 -6.93 -10.84
C TYR A 978 38.78 -8.32 -10.65
N LYS A 979 39.27 -9.06 -9.65
CA LYS A 979 38.69 -10.36 -9.30
C LYS A 979 37.39 -10.14 -8.52
N ILE A 980 36.37 -10.89 -8.91
CA ILE A 980 35.10 -10.97 -8.19
C ILE A 980 35.28 -11.66 -6.83
N ARG A 981 34.41 -11.32 -5.89
CA ARG A 981 34.39 -11.95 -4.56
C ARG A 981 33.80 -13.35 -4.64
N VAL A 982 34.30 -14.26 -3.78
CA VAL A 982 33.75 -15.61 -3.67
C VAL A 982 32.39 -15.54 -2.97
N PRO A 983 31.30 -16.03 -3.59
CA PRO A 983 29.97 -15.98 -3.01
C PRO A 983 29.90 -16.80 -1.72
N GLU A 984 29.07 -16.37 -0.78
CA GLU A 984 28.79 -17.16 0.41
C GLU A 984 28.11 -18.50 0.06
N VAL A 985 28.29 -19.49 0.94
CA VAL A 985 27.65 -20.80 0.78
C VAL A 985 26.19 -20.66 1.21
N PHE A 986 25.25 -21.07 0.37
CA PHE A 986 23.83 -21.04 0.71
C PHE A 986 23.55 -21.94 1.93
N PRO A 987 22.97 -21.42 3.03
CA PRO A 987 22.78 -22.20 4.24
C PRO A 987 21.78 -23.33 4.03
N LEU A 988 22.11 -24.54 4.49
CA LEU A 988 21.19 -25.69 4.42
C LEU A 988 19.85 -25.43 5.11
N THR A 989 19.83 -24.68 6.21
CA THR A 989 18.60 -24.33 6.93
C THR A 989 17.64 -23.46 6.11
N SER A 990 18.15 -22.81 5.07
CA SER A 990 17.39 -21.99 4.13
C SER A 990 16.83 -22.80 2.96
N TYR A 991 17.12 -24.10 2.89
CA TYR A 991 16.52 -24.96 1.87
C TYR A 991 15.02 -25.08 2.13
N ARG A 992 14.26 -25.03 1.04
CA ARG A 992 12.83 -25.30 0.94
C ARG A 992 12.66 -26.22 -0.27
N ILE A 993 12.51 -27.51 0.02
CA ILE A 993 12.45 -28.59 -0.96
C ILE A 993 10.99 -29.00 -1.10
N TRP A 994 10.45 -28.82 -2.29
CA TRP A 994 9.16 -29.35 -2.68
C TRP A 994 9.35 -30.58 -3.56
N ILE A 995 8.45 -31.54 -3.43
CA ILE A 995 8.52 -32.84 -4.10
C ILE A 995 7.23 -32.98 -4.92
N GLU A 996 7.34 -33.29 -6.21
CA GLU A 996 6.16 -33.41 -7.07
C GLU A 996 5.33 -34.67 -6.78
N ASP A 997 4.03 -34.59 -7.05
CA ASP A 997 3.05 -35.63 -6.72
C ASP A 997 3.21 -36.96 -7.48
N ARG A 998 4.01 -37.01 -8.56
CA ARG A 998 4.23 -38.27 -9.32
C ARG A 998 5.30 -39.17 -8.70
N THR A 999 6.06 -38.64 -7.75
CA THR A 999 7.08 -39.41 -7.00
C THR A 999 6.41 -40.47 -6.13
N ASP A 1000 7.15 -41.51 -5.75
CA ASP A 1000 6.61 -42.56 -4.88
C ASP A 1000 6.33 -42.02 -3.48
N ASP A 1001 5.07 -42.12 -3.01
CA ASP A 1001 4.64 -41.59 -1.71
C ASP A 1001 5.48 -42.14 -0.55
N LYS A 1002 5.90 -43.40 -0.61
CA LYS A 1002 6.69 -44.02 0.46
C LYS A 1002 8.10 -43.42 0.49
N LEU A 1003 8.75 -43.26 -0.66
CA LEU A 1003 10.03 -42.57 -0.79
C LEU A 1003 9.94 -41.12 -0.30
N THR A 1004 8.90 -40.40 -0.72
CA THR A 1004 8.64 -39.01 -0.35
C THR A 1004 8.49 -38.88 1.16
N ASN A 1005 7.65 -39.70 1.79
CA ASN A 1005 7.48 -39.71 3.24
C ASN A 1005 8.79 -40.02 3.98
N GLN A 1006 9.57 -41.01 3.51
CA GLN A 1006 10.88 -41.33 4.10
C GLN A 1006 11.87 -40.18 4.01
N PHE A 1007 11.91 -39.49 2.87
CA PHE A 1007 12.78 -38.34 2.68
C PHE A 1007 12.36 -37.16 3.57
N MET A 1008 11.05 -36.88 3.63
CA MET A 1008 10.48 -35.84 4.48
C MET A 1008 10.69 -36.11 5.97
N ASP A 1009 10.63 -37.36 6.42
CA ASP A 1009 10.94 -37.73 7.80
C ASP A 1009 12.39 -37.42 8.18
N VAL A 1010 13.33 -37.64 7.25
CA VAL A 1010 14.76 -37.35 7.47
C VAL A 1010 15.06 -35.85 7.40
N PHE A 1011 14.40 -35.12 6.50
CA PHE A 1011 14.67 -33.71 6.19
C PHE A 1011 13.48 -32.78 6.47
N GLN A 1012 12.75 -33.04 7.54
CA GLN A 1012 11.48 -32.35 7.85
C GLN A 1012 11.61 -30.82 7.94
N SER A 1013 12.73 -30.29 8.43
CA SER A 1013 12.94 -28.85 8.64
C SER A 1013 13.21 -28.05 7.36
N ILE A 1014 13.42 -28.73 6.23
CA ILE A 1014 13.75 -28.11 4.94
C ILE A 1014 12.85 -28.59 3.80
N THR A 1015 11.90 -29.49 4.06
CA THR A 1015 10.93 -30.00 3.09
C THR A 1015 9.56 -29.33 3.28
N SER A 1016 8.77 -29.28 2.21
CA SER A 1016 7.41 -28.72 2.21
C SER A 1016 6.49 -29.58 1.34
N ILE A 1017 5.25 -29.78 1.81
CA ILE A 1017 4.20 -30.50 1.07
C ILE A 1017 3.69 -29.64 -0.09
N GLU A 1018 3.65 -28.31 0.11
CA GLU A 1018 3.18 -27.36 -0.90
C GLU A 1018 4.34 -26.53 -1.46
N ALA A 1019 4.26 -26.25 -2.76
CA ALA A 1019 5.17 -25.33 -3.41
C ALA A 1019 4.80 -23.87 -3.10
N SER A 1020 5.81 -23.01 -2.93
CA SER A 1020 5.61 -21.59 -2.62
C SER A 1020 6.63 -20.72 -3.37
N ALA A 1021 6.47 -19.40 -3.30
CA ALA A 1021 7.46 -18.45 -3.85
C ALA A 1021 8.86 -18.57 -3.22
N LEU A 1022 8.98 -19.23 -2.05
CA LEU A 1022 10.25 -19.48 -1.37
C LEU A 1022 10.85 -20.86 -1.69
N THR A 1023 10.21 -21.66 -2.55
CA THR A 1023 10.71 -22.99 -2.92
C THR A 1023 12.05 -22.88 -3.65
N THR A 1024 13.09 -23.41 -3.01
CA THR A 1024 14.46 -23.41 -3.53
C THR A 1024 14.73 -24.58 -4.46
N HIS A 1025 14.21 -25.77 -4.14
CA HIS A 1025 14.44 -27.00 -4.90
C HIS A 1025 13.10 -27.66 -5.21
N CYS A 1026 12.96 -28.17 -6.43
CA CYS A 1026 11.84 -28.99 -6.86
C CYS A 1026 12.37 -30.36 -7.25
N VAL A 1027 11.97 -31.40 -6.51
CA VAL A 1027 12.28 -32.78 -6.85
C VAL A 1027 11.24 -33.28 -7.83
N MET A 1028 11.69 -33.70 -9.02
CA MET A 1028 10.82 -34.13 -10.09
C MET A 1028 11.15 -35.57 -10.52
N LYS A 1029 10.11 -36.28 -10.96
CA LYS A 1029 10.24 -37.62 -11.53
C LYS A 1029 10.82 -37.54 -12.93
N THR A 1030 11.77 -38.42 -13.21
CA THR A 1030 12.43 -38.51 -14.52
C THR A 1030 12.30 -39.91 -15.10
N ASP A 1031 12.56 -40.04 -16.40
CA ASP A 1031 12.77 -41.35 -17.02
C ASP A 1031 14.12 -41.97 -16.61
N GLU A 1032 14.41 -43.17 -17.12
CA GLU A 1032 15.66 -43.91 -16.86
C GLU A 1032 16.92 -43.16 -17.32
N ASN A 1033 16.78 -42.21 -18.26
CA ASN A 1033 17.87 -41.37 -18.76
C ASN A 1033 18.02 -40.06 -17.97
N GLY A 1034 17.15 -39.82 -16.97
CA GLY A 1034 17.15 -38.60 -16.18
C GLY A 1034 16.52 -37.39 -16.88
N VAL A 1035 15.67 -37.61 -17.88
CA VAL A 1035 14.90 -36.58 -18.60
C VAL A 1035 13.55 -36.37 -17.91
N LEU A 1036 13.15 -35.12 -17.72
CA LEU A 1036 11.81 -34.79 -17.23
C LEU A 1036 10.79 -34.91 -18.37
N VAL A 1037 9.89 -35.87 -18.31
CA VAL A 1037 8.81 -36.03 -19.30
C VAL A 1037 7.52 -35.46 -18.72
N THR A 1038 7.00 -34.36 -19.29
CA THR A 1038 5.75 -33.73 -18.82
C THR A 1038 5.12 -32.82 -19.88
N ASP A 1039 3.79 -32.86 -19.95
CA ASP A 1039 2.96 -31.91 -20.71
C ASP A 1039 2.23 -30.92 -19.80
N ASN A 1040 2.49 -30.96 -18.49
CA ASN A 1040 1.83 -30.10 -17.50
C ASN A 1040 2.55 -28.74 -17.40
N THR A 1041 1.92 -27.69 -17.90
CA THR A 1041 2.40 -26.30 -17.86
C THR A 1041 2.71 -25.82 -16.44
N ASN A 1042 1.94 -26.26 -15.43
CA ASN A 1042 2.15 -25.88 -14.03
C ASN A 1042 3.42 -26.50 -13.44
N LEU A 1043 3.85 -27.65 -13.96
CA LEU A 1043 5.12 -28.26 -13.57
C LEU A 1043 6.30 -27.57 -14.26
N LEU A 1044 6.14 -27.24 -15.55
CA LEU A 1044 7.14 -26.51 -16.33
C LEU A 1044 7.41 -25.10 -15.79
N PHE A 1045 6.42 -24.47 -15.17
CA PHE A 1045 6.55 -23.18 -14.50
C PHE A 1045 7.80 -23.09 -13.61
N TRP A 1046 8.12 -24.16 -12.87
CA TRP A 1046 9.25 -24.17 -11.94
C TRP A 1046 10.62 -24.10 -12.63
N ILE A 1047 10.73 -24.58 -13.87
CA ILE A 1047 11.96 -24.43 -14.68
C ILE A 1047 12.22 -22.95 -14.95
N PHE A 1048 11.17 -22.20 -15.25
CA PHE A 1048 11.25 -20.79 -15.62
C PHE A 1048 11.40 -19.86 -14.41
N ASN A 1049 10.99 -20.29 -13.22
CA ASN A 1049 10.98 -19.46 -12.01
C ASN A 1049 12.31 -19.45 -11.23
N GLY A 1050 13.37 -20.11 -11.74
CA GLY A 1050 14.69 -20.13 -11.11
C GLY A 1050 14.81 -21.06 -9.89
N SER A 1051 13.88 -21.99 -9.72
CA SER A 1051 14.02 -23.08 -8.75
C SER A 1051 15.03 -24.12 -9.23
N ILE A 1052 15.71 -24.77 -8.29
CA ILE A 1052 16.71 -25.80 -8.60
C ILE A 1052 15.99 -27.12 -8.82
N ILE A 1053 15.96 -27.56 -10.08
CA ILE A 1053 15.22 -28.74 -10.50
C ILE A 1053 16.12 -29.97 -10.43
N VAL A 1054 15.75 -30.94 -9.60
CA VAL A 1054 16.56 -32.12 -9.29
C VAL A 1054 15.79 -33.43 -9.51
N LYS A 1055 16.53 -34.48 -9.85
CA LYS A 1055 16.02 -35.84 -10.07
C LYS A 1055 15.56 -36.47 -8.75
N GLU A 1056 14.53 -37.32 -8.81
CA GLU A 1056 14.08 -38.13 -7.66
C GLU A 1056 15.18 -39.02 -7.06
N GLN A 1057 16.18 -39.44 -7.86
CA GLN A 1057 17.37 -40.17 -7.40
C GLN A 1057 18.11 -39.44 -6.27
N TRP A 1058 18.05 -38.10 -6.24
CA TRP A 1058 18.65 -37.33 -5.17
C TRP A 1058 18.05 -37.67 -3.80
N MET A 1059 16.74 -37.92 -3.73
CA MET A 1059 16.08 -38.31 -2.48
C MET A 1059 16.55 -39.69 -2.03
N ILE A 1060 16.59 -40.64 -2.96
CA ILE A 1060 17.05 -42.02 -2.72
C ILE A 1060 18.46 -42.00 -2.13
N ASP A 1061 19.38 -41.27 -2.76
CA ASP A 1061 20.78 -41.22 -2.35
C ASP A 1061 20.97 -40.44 -1.05
N CYS A 1062 20.17 -39.39 -0.80
CA CYS A 1062 20.21 -38.64 0.46
C CYS A 1062 19.67 -39.41 1.66
N ILE A 1063 18.70 -40.31 1.45
CA ILE A 1063 18.24 -41.24 2.50
C ILE A 1063 19.36 -42.20 2.89
N GLN A 1064 20.16 -42.66 1.92
CA GLN A 1064 21.30 -43.56 2.16
C GLN A 1064 22.50 -42.81 2.79
N ASP A 1065 22.83 -41.62 2.30
CA ASP A 1065 23.87 -40.75 2.87
C ASP A 1065 23.39 -39.29 2.95
N GLN A 1066 23.01 -38.86 4.15
CA GLN A 1066 22.52 -37.51 4.42
C GLN A 1066 23.52 -36.39 4.05
N LYS A 1067 24.81 -36.70 3.86
CA LYS A 1067 25.80 -35.70 3.43
C LYS A 1067 25.60 -35.27 1.96
N LEU A 1068 24.90 -36.08 1.16
CA LEU A 1068 24.62 -35.81 -0.25
C LEU A 1068 23.59 -34.69 -0.46
N ILE A 1069 22.90 -34.24 0.59
CA ILE A 1069 21.99 -33.08 0.54
C ILE A 1069 22.70 -31.79 0.07
N LYS A 1070 24.03 -31.70 0.26
CA LYS A 1070 24.88 -30.57 -0.19
C LYS A 1070 25.41 -30.73 -1.62
N GLN A 1071 25.04 -31.82 -2.30
CA GLN A 1071 25.55 -32.21 -3.61
C GLN A 1071 24.42 -32.31 -4.64
N ASP A 1072 23.38 -31.51 -4.46
CA ASP A 1072 22.26 -31.30 -5.40
C ASP A 1072 22.74 -31.08 -6.84
N PHE A 1073 23.88 -30.39 -7.03
CA PHE A 1073 24.48 -30.14 -8.34
C PHE A 1073 24.81 -31.41 -9.15
N LYS A 1074 24.87 -32.59 -8.52
CA LYS A 1074 25.07 -33.88 -9.21
C LYS A 1074 23.77 -34.48 -9.77
N TYR A 1075 22.62 -33.95 -9.33
CA TYR A 1075 21.31 -34.52 -9.60
C TYR A 1075 20.41 -33.55 -10.36
N LEU A 1076 20.97 -32.53 -11.00
CA LEU A 1076 20.18 -31.56 -11.75
C LEU A 1076 19.52 -32.22 -12.96
N ILE A 1077 18.33 -31.75 -13.28
CA ILE A 1077 17.65 -32.10 -14.52
C ILE A 1077 18.13 -31.16 -15.61
N GLU A 1078 18.70 -31.73 -16.66
CA GLU A 1078 19.28 -30.96 -17.77
C GLU A 1078 18.33 -30.84 -18.96
N LYS A 1079 17.44 -31.84 -19.13
CA LYS A 1079 16.57 -31.97 -20.29
C LYS A 1079 15.12 -32.21 -19.89
N VAL A 1080 14.22 -31.67 -20.70
CA VAL A 1080 12.77 -31.84 -20.55
C VAL A 1080 12.15 -32.22 -21.90
N GLN A 1081 11.26 -33.20 -21.90
CA GLN A 1081 10.46 -33.58 -23.04
C GLN A 1081 9.03 -33.05 -22.85
N PHE A 1082 8.62 -32.17 -23.76
CA PHE A 1082 7.29 -31.54 -23.78
C PHE A 1082 6.65 -31.76 -25.16
N LYS A 1083 5.43 -32.32 -25.19
CA LYS A 1083 4.69 -32.67 -26.41
C LYS A 1083 5.49 -33.52 -27.40
N GLY A 1084 6.30 -34.44 -26.86
CA GLY A 1084 7.17 -35.33 -27.64
C GLY A 1084 8.45 -34.70 -28.17
N VAL A 1085 8.72 -33.41 -27.90
CA VAL A 1085 9.95 -32.73 -28.31
C VAL A 1085 10.89 -32.57 -27.12
N LEU A 1086 12.17 -32.89 -27.31
CA LEU A 1086 13.21 -32.81 -26.30
C LEU A 1086 13.90 -31.43 -26.31
N TYR A 1087 14.02 -30.80 -25.15
CA TYR A 1087 14.68 -29.51 -24.93
C TYR A 1087 15.77 -29.64 -23.86
N ASP A 1088 16.89 -28.93 -24.01
CA ASP A 1088 18.09 -29.05 -23.16
C ASP A 1088 18.54 -27.74 -22.49
N ASN A 1089 17.64 -26.74 -22.41
CA ASN A 1089 17.93 -25.42 -21.82
C ASN A 1089 17.51 -25.26 -20.35
N VAL A 1090 17.17 -26.35 -19.64
CA VAL A 1090 16.67 -26.29 -18.26
C VAL A 1090 17.68 -25.58 -17.33
N LEU A 1091 18.96 -25.94 -17.44
CA LEU A 1091 20.01 -25.33 -16.62
C LEU A 1091 20.21 -23.84 -16.95
N GLN A 1092 20.13 -23.47 -18.23
CA GLN A 1092 20.29 -22.07 -18.65
C GLN A 1092 19.22 -21.17 -18.04
N TRP A 1093 17.98 -21.65 -17.91
CA TRP A 1093 16.93 -20.94 -17.20
C TRP A 1093 17.30 -20.72 -15.73
N SER A 1094 17.67 -21.78 -15.02
CA SER A 1094 18.06 -21.67 -13.61
C SER A 1094 19.22 -20.70 -13.38
N GLU A 1095 20.25 -20.73 -14.25
CA GLU A 1095 21.42 -19.86 -14.14
C GLU A 1095 21.09 -18.39 -14.43
N THR A 1096 20.33 -18.13 -15.48
CA THR A 1096 19.98 -16.76 -15.90
C THR A 1096 19.04 -16.09 -14.88
N MET A 1097 18.10 -16.86 -14.31
CA MET A 1097 17.22 -16.40 -13.24
C MET A 1097 17.98 -16.16 -11.93
N ALA A 1098 18.94 -17.04 -11.58
CA ALA A 1098 19.74 -16.87 -10.38
C ALA A 1098 20.63 -15.62 -10.45
N LYS A 1099 21.18 -15.32 -11.62
CA LYS A 1099 22.05 -14.15 -11.87
C LYS A 1099 21.30 -12.85 -12.12
N GLY A 1100 19.98 -12.91 -12.35
CA GLY A 1100 19.18 -11.74 -12.67
C GLY A 1100 19.57 -11.11 -14.01
N ASP A 1101 19.69 -11.93 -15.05
CA ASP A 1101 19.91 -11.44 -16.42
C ASP A 1101 18.71 -10.61 -16.92
N VAL A 1102 18.89 -9.89 -18.04
CA VAL A 1102 17.80 -9.15 -18.68
C VAL A 1102 16.61 -10.09 -18.92
N PRO A 1103 15.39 -9.74 -18.48
CA PRO A 1103 14.22 -10.61 -18.58
C PRO A 1103 13.95 -11.05 -20.03
N TYR A 1104 13.60 -12.32 -20.22
CA TYR A 1104 13.47 -12.93 -21.55
C TYR A 1104 12.39 -12.27 -22.42
N LEU A 1105 11.28 -11.85 -21.83
CA LEU A 1105 10.16 -11.21 -22.51
C LEU A 1105 10.21 -9.68 -22.38
N TYR A 1106 11.39 -9.09 -22.13
CA TYR A 1106 11.54 -7.64 -22.02
C TYR A 1106 11.12 -6.93 -23.32
N GLY A 1107 10.08 -6.10 -23.22
CA GLY A 1107 9.49 -5.38 -24.35
C GLY A 1107 8.37 -6.14 -25.08
N VAL A 1108 7.96 -7.32 -24.57
CA VAL A 1108 6.82 -8.08 -25.12
C VAL A 1108 5.53 -7.64 -24.43
N GLN A 1109 4.49 -7.37 -25.22
CA GLN A 1109 3.11 -7.17 -24.78
C GLN A 1109 2.29 -8.39 -25.18
N VAL A 1110 1.59 -9.00 -24.25
CA VAL A 1110 0.85 -10.25 -24.49
C VAL A 1110 -0.64 -9.99 -24.39
N ALA A 1111 -1.40 -10.39 -25.41
CA ALA A 1111 -2.85 -10.46 -25.38
C ALA A 1111 -3.31 -11.91 -25.46
N ILE A 1112 -4.39 -12.25 -24.77
CA ILE A 1112 -4.98 -13.59 -24.80
C ILE A 1112 -6.29 -13.54 -25.58
N ALA A 1113 -6.29 -14.20 -26.74
CA ALA A 1113 -7.42 -14.34 -27.65
C ALA A 1113 -7.91 -15.80 -27.64
N MET A 1114 -8.34 -16.25 -26.46
CA MET A 1114 -8.85 -17.61 -26.21
C MET A 1114 -10.21 -17.52 -25.54
N LYS A 1115 -11.17 -18.38 -25.91
CA LYS A 1115 -12.49 -18.40 -25.23
C LYS A 1115 -12.42 -18.97 -23.82
N ALA A 1116 -11.51 -19.92 -23.59
CA ALA A 1116 -11.24 -20.50 -22.29
C ALA A 1116 -9.72 -20.72 -22.13
N CYS A 1117 -9.14 -20.22 -21.03
CA CYS A 1117 -7.71 -20.33 -20.73
C CYS A 1117 -7.52 -20.96 -19.34
N SER A 1118 -7.37 -22.29 -19.28
CA SER A 1118 -7.26 -23.03 -18.00
C SER A 1118 -6.01 -22.66 -17.21
N ASN A 1119 -4.91 -22.31 -17.89
CA ASN A 1119 -3.62 -22.01 -17.27
C ASN A 1119 -3.36 -20.49 -17.13
N ILE A 1120 -4.40 -19.66 -17.13
CA ILE A 1120 -4.27 -18.18 -17.12
C ILE A 1120 -3.41 -17.65 -15.97
N VAL A 1121 -3.54 -18.22 -14.77
CA VAL A 1121 -2.76 -17.80 -13.59
C VAL A 1121 -1.27 -18.07 -13.82
N THR A 1122 -0.95 -19.27 -14.31
CA THR A 1122 0.43 -19.70 -14.60
C THR A 1122 1.03 -18.90 -15.75
N LEU A 1123 0.28 -18.68 -16.84
CA LEU A 1123 0.73 -17.86 -17.98
C LEU A 1123 0.95 -16.42 -17.57
N SER A 1124 0.03 -15.83 -16.78
CA SER A 1124 0.18 -14.48 -16.25
C SER A 1124 1.45 -14.36 -15.41
N ALA A 1125 1.72 -15.33 -14.53
CA ALA A 1125 2.93 -15.37 -13.72
C ALA A 1125 4.20 -15.52 -14.59
N LEU A 1126 4.20 -16.38 -15.61
CA LEU A 1126 5.33 -16.54 -16.53
C LEU A 1126 5.63 -15.26 -17.30
N ILE A 1127 4.60 -14.67 -17.91
CA ILE A 1127 4.74 -13.45 -18.71
C ILE A 1127 5.34 -12.33 -17.85
N THR A 1128 4.75 -12.09 -16.69
CA THR A 1128 5.15 -10.99 -15.79
C THR A 1128 6.53 -11.22 -15.16
N ASN A 1129 6.84 -12.44 -14.69
CA ASN A 1129 8.15 -12.75 -14.10
C ASN A 1129 9.30 -12.63 -15.11
N HIS A 1130 9.03 -12.79 -16.40
CA HIS A 1130 10.01 -12.61 -17.47
C HIS A 1130 9.96 -11.24 -18.15
N GLY A 1131 9.31 -10.24 -17.53
CA GLY A 1131 9.34 -8.85 -17.97
C GLY A 1131 8.41 -8.50 -19.13
N GLY A 1132 7.52 -9.42 -19.51
CA GLY A 1132 6.41 -9.15 -20.41
C GLY A 1132 5.24 -8.51 -19.68
N ILE A 1133 4.36 -7.86 -20.44
CA ILE A 1133 3.16 -7.21 -19.91
C ILE A 1133 1.94 -7.95 -20.47
N LEU A 1134 1.11 -8.51 -19.59
CA LEU A 1134 -0.19 -9.05 -19.98
C LEU A 1134 -1.20 -7.91 -20.09
N LEU A 1135 -1.82 -7.77 -21.26
CA LEU A 1135 -2.81 -6.74 -21.55
C LEU A 1135 -4.20 -7.19 -21.12
N ASP A 1136 -4.98 -6.28 -20.54
CA ASP A 1136 -6.38 -6.47 -20.18
C ASP A 1136 -7.32 -6.32 -21.40
N GLN A 1137 -6.82 -5.72 -22.48
CA GLN A 1137 -7.53 -5.51 -23.74
C GLN A 1137 -6.63 -5.86 -24.93
N PHE A 1138 -7.23 -6.13 -26.09
CA PHE A 1138 -6.47 -6.38 -27.30
C PHE A 1138 -5.70 -5.11 -27.73
N PRO A 1139 -4.39 -5.19 -28.07
CA PRO A 1139 -3.56 -4.02 -28.29
C PRO A 1139 -3.95 -3.24 -29.55
N ASP A 1140 -4.14 -1.93 -29.40
CA ASP A 1140 -4.26 -1.01 -30.53
C ASP A 1140 -2.87 -0.65 -31.07
N LYS A 1141 -2.64 -0.98 -32.34
CA LYS A 1141 -1.38 -0.76 -33.06
C LYS A 1141 -0.92 0.70 -33.04
N THR A 1142 -1.83 1.67 -32.92
CA THR A 1142 -1.50 3.11 -32.92
C THR A 1142 -0.67 3.56 -31.72
N ASN A 1143 -0.70 2.77 -30.63
CA ASN A 1143 0.05 3.03 -29.40
C ASN A 1143 1.51 2.55 -29.45
N TYR A 1144 1.91 1.88 -30.53
CA TYR A 1144 3.22 1.24 -30.65
C TYR A 1144 4.02 1.81 -31.82
N ASN A 1145 5.34 1.91 -31.67
CA ASN A 1145 6.19 2.39 -32.75
C ASN A 1145 6.37 1.31 -33.82
N SER A 1146 6.13 1.68 -35.07
CA SER A 1146 6.31 0.78 -36.21
C SER A 1146 7.77 0.33 -36.34
N GLY A 1147 7.98 -0.97 -36.52
CA GLY A 1147 9.31 -1.57 -36.64
C GLY A 1147 10.04 -1.79 -35.31
N SER A 1148 9.40 -1.48 -34.17
CA SER A 1148 9.91 -1.89 -32.85
C SER A 1148 9.86 -3.41 -32.67
N HIS A 1149 10.73 -3.93 -31.82
CA HIS A 1149 10.78 -5.36 -31.48
C HIS A 1149 11.31 -5.56 -30.06
N PRO A 1150 10.95 -6.66 -29.38
CA PRO A 1150 11.47 -6.97 -28.04
C PRO A 1150 12.98 -7.20 -28.06
N TYR A 1151 13.67 -6.81 -26.99
CA TYR A 1151 15.14 -6.81 -26.94
C TYR A 1151 15.76 -8.20 -27.14
N MET A 1152 15.17 -9.26 -26.58
CA MET A 1152 15.64 -10.65 -26.73
C MET A 1152 15.07 -11.36 -27.98
N HIS A 1153 14.14 -10.71 -28.68
CA HIS A 1153 13.36 -11.27 -29.77
C HIS A 1153 13.29 -10.31 -30.96
N SER A 1154 14.43 -9.80 -31.43
CA SER A 1154 14.49 -8.82 -32.54
C SER A 1154 13.92 -9.32 -33.87
N HIS A 1155 13.66 -10.62 -33.98
CA HIS A 1155 13.05 -11.26 -35.16
C HIS A 1155 11.53 -11.41 -35.07
N LEU A 1156 10.92 -11.03 -33.94
CA LEU A 1156 9.48 -11.14 -33.66
C LEU A 1156 8.88 -9.76 -33.44
N GLY A 1157 7.60 -9.62 -33.73
CA GLY A 1157 6.83 -8.43 -33.40
C GLY A 1157 6.57 -8.33 -31.89
N PRO A 1158 6.48 -7.12 -31.31
CA PRO A 1158 6.38 -6.93 -29.86
C PRO A 1158 5.02 -7.31 -29.27
N LEU A 1159 3.99 -7.51 -30.09
CA LEU A 1159 2.64 -7.86 -29.66
C LEU A 1159 2.41 -9.37 -29.81
N PHE A 1160 2.59 -10.11 -28.73
CA PHE A 1160 2.33 -11.54 -28.71
C PHE A 1160 0.84 -11.79 -28.49
N VAL A 1161 0.21 -12.62 -29.32
CA VAL A 1161 -1.19 -13.00 -29.16
C VAL A 1161 -1.26 -14.50 -28.93
N LEU A 1162 -1.67 -14.88 -27.72
CA LEU A 1162 -1.91 -16.27 -27.36
C LEU A 1162 -3.34 -16.67 -27.80
N HIS A 1163 -3.48 -17.75 -28.55
CA HIS A 1163 -4.78 -18.17 -29.09
C HIS A 1163 -5.01 -19.69 -28.98
N ASP A 1164 -6.28 -20.09 -29.04
CA ASP A 1164 -6.73 -21.49 -29.05
C ASP A 1164 -6.94 -22.04 -30.47
N GLY A 1165 -6.82 -21.18 -31.49
CA GLY A 1165 -7.05 -21.52 -32.89
C GLY A 1165 -8.53 -21.47 -33.30
N GLU A 1166 -9.45 -21.16 -32.37
CA GLU A 1166 -10.87 -20.95 -32.67
C GLU A 1166 -11.18 -19.51 -33.07
N THR A 1167 -10.35 -18.56 -32.64
CA THR A 1167 -10.51 -17.13 -32.93
C THR A 1167 -9.88 -16.78 -34.27
N ASP A 1168 -10.62 -16.11 -35.17
CA ASP A 1168 -10.08 -15.65 -36.46
C ASP A 1168 -9.09 -14.50 -36.26
N LEU A 1169 -7.79 -14.81 -36.41
CA LEU A 1169 -6.68 -13.87 -36.34
C LEU A 1169 -5.98 -13.68 -37.70
N SER A 1170 -6.63 -14.04 -38.81
CA SER A 1170 -6.07 -13.97 -40.16
C SER A 1170 -5.49 -12.60 -40.50
N LYS A 1171 -6.18 -11.52 -40.10
CA LYS A 1171 -5.75 -10.12 -40.32
C LYS A 1171 -4.42 -9.75 -39.65
N PHE A 1172 -4.02 -10.47 -38.61
CA PHE A 1172 -2.80 -10.17 -37.85
C PHE A 1172 -1.61 -11.02 -38.29
N LYS A 1173 -1.84 -12.08 -39.07
CA LYS A 1173 -0.80 -13.03 -39.48
C LYS A 1173 0.27 -12.41 -40.38
N ASP A 1174 -0.12 -11.46 -41.23
CA ASP A 1174 0.77 -10.77 -42.16
C ASP A 1174 1.37 -9.47 -41.58
N ASP A 1175 0.93 -9.07 -40.37
CA ASP A 1175 1.39 -7.85 -39.73
C ASP A 1175 2.60 -8.12 -38.83
N LYS A 1176 3.77 -7.61 -39.22
CA LYS A 1176 5.05 -7.81 -38.52
C LYS A 1176 5.08 -7.28 -37.08
N MET A 1177 4.10 -6.50 -36.65
CA MET A 1177 3.96 -6.07 -35.25
C MET A 1177 3.41 -7.16 -34.33
N PHE A 1178 2.67 -8.13 -34.89
CA PHE A 1178 2.04 -9.21 -34.15
C PHE A 1178 2.82 -10.51 -34.30
N THR A 1179 2.90 -11.27 -33.21
CA THR A 1179 3.43 -12.63 -33.21
C THR A 1179 2.38 -13.54 -32.58
N LEU A 1180 1.87 -14.49 -33.34
CA LEU A 1180 0.80 -15.39 -32.91
C LEU A 1180 1.39 -16.68 -32.35
N PHE A 1181 0.90 -17.14 -31.20
CA PHE A 1181 1.27 -18.41 -30.58
C PHE A 1181 0.04 -19.13 -30.06
N THR A 1182 -0.03 -20.44 -30.22
CA THR A 1182 -0.79 -21.30 -29.31
C THR A 1182 -0.10 -21.38 -27.94
N GLU A 1183 -0.81 -21.80 -26.90
CA GLU A 1183 -0.20 -22.01 -25.58
C GLU A 1183 1.02 -22.96 -25.66
N ASP A 1184 0.88 -24.09 -26.37
CA ASP A 1184 1.95 -25.07 -26.54
C ASP A 1184 3.16 -24.47 -27.30
N GLU A 1185 2.93 -23.64 -28.33
CA GLU A 1185 4.01 -22.98 -29.06
C GLU A 1185 4.73 -21.92 -28.22
N PHE A 1186 4.02 -21.19 -27.35
CA PHE A 1186 4.61 -20.23 -26.43
C PHE A 1186 5.48 -20.93 -25.38
N ILE A 1187 5.00 -22.04 -24.80
CA ILE A 1187 5.80 -22.86 -23.88
C ILE A 1187 7.01 -23.46 -24.61
N ALA A 1188 6.85 -23.93 -25.85
CA ALA A 1188 7.95 -24.41 -26.66
C ALA A 1188 8.98 -23.29 -26.98
N LEU A 1189 8.55 -22.05 -27.20
CA LEU A 1189 9.45 -20.89 -27.35
C LEU A 1189 10.27 -20.65 -26.08
N MET A 1190 9.62 -20.73 -24.92
CA MET A 1190 10.29 -20.59 -23.62
C MET A 1190 11.29 -21.74 -23.39
N LEU A 1191 10.92 -22.99 -23.67
CA LEU A 1191 11.80 -24.16 -23.51
C LEU A 1191 12.99 -24.16 -24.48
N ARG A 1192 12.79 -23.72 -25.73
CA ARG A 1192 13.87 -23.53 -26.70
C ARG A 1192 14.83 -22.43 -26.31
N ARG A 1193 14.33 -21.41 -25.61
CA ARG A 1193 15.12 -20.24 -25.20
C ARG A 1193 15.85 -19.59 -26.40
N ASP A 1194 15.18 -19.53 -27.56
CA ASP A 1194 15.74 -18.96 -28.79
C ASP A 1194 15.87 -17.43 -28.66
N ILE A 1195 17.10 -16.94 -28.42
CA ILE A 1195 17.39 -15.51 -28.29
C ILE A 1195 17.97 -14.96 -29.60
N LYS A 1196 17.35 -13.90 -30.13
CA LYS A 1196 18.00 -13.00 -31.08
C LYS A 1196 17.99 -11.60 -30.49
N LYS A 1197 19.14 -11.20 -29.93
CA LYS A 1197 19.28 -9.90 -29.30
C LYS A 1197 19.20 -8.80 -30.34
N ASP A 1198 18.55 -7.70 -29.98
CA ASP A 1198 18.59 -6.47 -30.72
C ASP A 1198 20.00 -5.84 -30.59
N SER A 1199 20.72 -5.72 -31.70
CA SER A 1199 22.05 -5.12 -31.76
C SER A 1199 22.05 -3.74 -32.42
N SER A 1200 20.88 -3.10 -32.58
CA SER A 1200 20.77 -1.77 -33.15
C SER A 1200 21.40 -0.72 -32.21
N GLU A 1201 22.10 0.26 -32.77
CA GLU A 1201 22.76 1.32 -31.98
C GLU A 1201 21.76 2.20 -31.22
N ASN A 1202 20.55 2.35 -31.76
CA ASN A 1202 19.44 3.07 -31.15
C ASN A 1202 18.15 2.23 -31.28
N PRO A 1203 17.87 1.32 -30.35
CA PRO A 1203 16.70 0.47 -30.41
C PRO A 1203 15.41 1.31 -30.34
N ILE A 1204 14.45 0.98 -31.21
CA ILE A 1204 13.15 1.68 -31.27
C ILE A 1204 12.33 1.25 -30.05
N CYS A 1205 11.96 2.21 -29.20
CA CYS A 1205 11.08 1.95 -28.05
C CYS A 1205 9.76 1.32 -28.52
N VAL A 1206 9.26 0.30 -27.83
CA VAL A 1206 8.03 -0.41 -28.21
C VAL A 1206 6.80 0.51 -28.09
N LEU A 1207 6.71 1.27 -27.00
CA LEU A 1207 5.62 2.20 -26.75
C LEU A 1207 5.91 3.56 -27.37
N ARG A 1208 4.87 4.20 -27.92
CA ARG A 1208 4.94 5.60 -28.34
C ARG A 1208 4.93 6.49 -27.10
N GLU A 1209 5.92 7.37 -26.95
CA GLU A 1209 5.91 8.37 -25.87
C GLU A 1209 4.67 9.25 -26.05
N GLN A 1210 3.81 9.32 -25.03
CA GLN A 1210 2.71 10.29 -24.99
C GLN A 1210 3.30 11.65 -24.59
N GLU A 1211 3.11 12.66 -25.44
CA GLU A 1211 3.57 14.05 -25.23
C GLU A 1211 2.98 14.70 -23.98
#